data_AF-A0A660ZPC0-F1
#
_entry.id   AF-A0A660ZPC0-F1
#
_cell.length_a   1.000
_cell.length_b   1.000
_cell.length_c   1.000
_cell.angle_alpha   90.00
_cell.angle_beta   90.00
_cell.angle_gamma   90.00
#
_symmetry.space_group_name_H-M   'P 1'
#
loop_
_entity.id
_entity.type
_entity.pdbx_description
1 polymer ?
#
loop_
_entity_poly.entity_id
_entity_poly.type
_entity_poly.pdbx_seq_one_letter_code
_entity_poly.pdbx_strand_id
1 'polypeptide(L)'
;DSNEAVAASRRENAVNRAREPFEFALSNNWVKVSVKEPGVYCITYDDLYNSGIDPSQVDPSTLRLFSNAPLPQPDSITNGGSFRDDYHMEPISIMVKSSVGSFMPGDSLIFYALGVNNWSDYIDPSSTKKEYLRHPYSNENVYWLTWGGSFGGVPHRMTDRQLSYSGNYDITVDSYTARVHIERDILYDSEHADNRWYWRYLNPGGGTTFIDGVTLSDVKSPNGLLRTIAYGPYKFSHLSNSAQFFLNNSNVGSTSWTVSYQYNPGAMKIFEGKVSNLVNGTNYFKVVKPEDNAMYIQWYELFYERMLKASGGRLDFFGPDTAAVAHFELSGFGSDDVLLFDVTDYREPVVLRGFRRSADSLLYNDTLTGSSVHYYAVSRSSLMKPSISYRSVQSLRDDPVCPDMLIIYNRRFKDAALELKSYREGHLAGVADPVVKAVDIEDVYDNFSGGLKDPVAIRNYLKFLYDHFSLAGSPVLKYVLLVGQGTHDQRDILHRGNDLVPLYMNIYYSGEKEAVEDEDFFTKLDDGIDHIQDVAIGRLAVLTEHEANAWVDRIIDYEEHPEYGSWKDKIVIVADDEFSSNRDDDFIFMLDAEELSSRSGPFPTCADIKKVYLHAYPFVGGVKPDAKRDLIKEWSDGAVIVNYSGHGSPLQMADERVMMNSDIYSLTNGARRPIYLAFSCSIGNLDSPYQRSMAENMVNFDGGGAIGTICAAAPTYGYPNSVLNSEFYYTLFMSKDSTGTLPIGLALQLAKVKVVSSSGFEQNNAKYILLGDPSMVLAFPGVVTRHQTGGSDTLSTGYRYEVNGAVTMFGDVDEGFNGNADVIVQEAPNNITENLERDGINYTISYSLPGNVLFRGTSDVLHGLFNVSFVVPKRCRTGFGARIRSYVSTDGMDGAGAVDTLVIRESQGVPPNSGPPKINMHFAGMATKVKSGAMLIADIFDDDGIAIIGSEPQNSIFLDFDDSGFPIFITDYFTYDHGSYTKGTIKYPLSSGIEPGRHSVVLKAFDNLGISSTDTLDFEIVSDSLYQVTDVFNFPNPFSKGTNFVFQLSDPADIVLDVYNVSGFLIWHKTMLGLEGFNSIFWDGRDL
;
A
#
# COMPACT_ATOMS: atom_id res chain seq x y z
N ASP A 1 23.02 -34.84 -10.87
CA ASP A 1 22.86 -36.32 -10.74
C ASP A 1 21.81 -36.77 -9.72
N SER A 2 22.00 -36.70 -8.39
CA SER A 2 20.98 -37.21 -7.43
C SER A 2 19.72 -36.34 -7.34
N ASN A 3 19.84 -35.02 -7.51
CA ASN A 3 18.71 -34.10 -7.51
C ASN A 3 17.92 -34.12 -8.84
N GLU A 4 18.58 -34.41 -9.97
CA GLU A 4 17.92 -34.59 -11.26
C GLU A 4 17.12 -35.89 -11.33
N ALA A 5 17.59 -36.97 -10.70
CA ALA A 5 16.85 -38.23 -10.64
C ALA A 5 15.58 -38.12 -9.76
N VAL A 6 15.62 -37.33 -8.69
CA VAL A 6 14.44 -37.04 -7.84
C VAL A 6 13.47 -36.10 -8.55
N ALA A 7 13.98 -35.06 -9.24
CA ALA A 7 13.16 -34.17 -10.07
C ALA A 7 12.53 -34.90 -11.26
N ALA A 8 13.25 -35.81 -11.92
CA ALA A 8 12.74 -36.65 -13.00
C ALA A 8 11.69 -37.67 -12.52
N SER A 9 11.90 -38.27 -11.34
CA SER A 9 10.92 -39.14 -10.66
C SER A 9 9.63 -38.40 -10.27
N ARG A 10 9.73 -37.13 -9.85
CA ARG A 10 8.56 -36.26 -9.62
C ARG A 10 7.85 -35.89 -10.94
N ARG A 11 8.60 -35.62 -12.02
CA ARG A 11 8.07 -35.32 -13.37
C ARG A 11 7.31 -36.51 -13.99
N GLU A 12 7.82 -37.74 -13.90
CA GLU A 12 7.11 -38.92 -14.45
C GLU A 12 5.82 -39.28 -13.67
N ASN A 13 5.74 -38.95 -12.37
CA ASN A 13 4.57 -39.22 -11.55
C ASN A 13 3.47 -38.14 -11.63
N ALA A 14 3.80 -36.91 -12.07
CA ALA A 14 2.88 -35.77 -12.08
C ALA A 14 2.05 -35.65 -13.38
N VAL A 15 2.62 -36.01 -14.53
CA VAL A 15 1.98 -35.85 -15.86
C VAL A 15 0.80 -36.83 -16.08
N ASN A 16 0.57 -37.79 -15.18
CA ASN A 16 -0.47 -38.83 -15.33
C ASN A 16 -1.32 -39.12 -14.07
N ARG A 17 -1.28 -38.32 -13.02
CA ARG A 17 -2.25 -38.48 -11.91
C ARG A 17 -3.53 -37.74 -12.25
N ALA A 18 -4.57 -38.48 -12.65
CA ALA A 18 -5.94 -37.99 -12.55
C ALA A 18 -6.17 -37.57 -11.09
N ARG A 19 -6.28 -36.26 -10.85
CA ARG A 19 -6.60 -35.72 -9.53
C ARG A 19 -8.06 -36.02 -9.25
N GLU A 20 -8.38 -36.36 -8.01
CA GLU A 20 -9.77 -36.38 -7.61
C GLU A 20 -10.30 -34.93 -7.64
N PRO A 21 -11.47 -34.68 -8.26
CA PRO A 21 -12.03 -33.34 -8.28
C PRO A 21 -12.29 -32.86 -6.86
N PHE A 22 -11.95 -31.60 -6.58
CA PHE A 22 -12.32 -30.97 -5.31
C PHE A 22 -13.84 -30.91 -5.16
N GLU A 23 -14.38 -30.88 -3.94
CA GLU A 23 -15.81 -31.05 -3.71
C GLU A 23 -16.67 -30.08 -4.55
N PHE A 24 -16.25 -28.81 -4.67
CA PHE A 24 -17.00 -27.81 -5.46
C PHE A 24 -17.14 -28.14 -6.95
N ALA A 25 -16.28 -29.00 -7.51
CA ALA A 25 -16.39 -29.48 -8.89
C ALA A 25 -17.48 -30.56 -9.06
N LEU A 26 -17.89 -31.21 -7.97
CA LEU A 26 -18.78 -32.37 -7.99
C LEU A 26 -20.26 -31.99 -7.92
N SER A 27 -20.59 -30.73 -7.66
CA SER A 27 -21.97 -30.24 -7.57
C SER A 27 -22.06 -28.77 -7.94
N ASN A 28 -23.17 -28.38 -8.57
CA ASN A 28 -23.49 -26.97 -8.84
C ASN A 28 -24.31 -26.32 -7.72
N ASN A 29 -24.68 -27.08 -6.68
CA ASN A 29 -25.55 -26.63 -5.61
C ASN A 29 -24.76 -26.51 -4.31
N TRP A 30 -24.49 -25.30 -3.85
CA TRP A 30 -23.75 -25.06 -2.61
C TRP A 30 -24.41 -24.01 -1.73
N VAL A 31 -24.38 -24.28 -0.44
CA VAL A 31 -24.93 -23.42 0.59
C VAL A 31 -23.90 -23.28 1.69
N LYS A 32 -23.49 -22.04 1.95
CA LYS A 32 -22.58 -21.70 3.04
C LYS A 32 -23.39 -21.56 4.32
N VAL A 33 -23.07 -22.37 5.32
CA VAL A 33 -23.74 -22.49 6.60
C VAL A 33 -22.75 -22.06 7.69
N SER A 34 -22.97 -20.89 8.30
CA SER A 34 -22.06 -20.33 9.31
C SER A 34 -22.59 -20.55 10.74
N VAL A 35 -21.68 -20.90 11.65
CA VAL A 35 -21.97 -21.16 13.08
C VAL A 35 -20.97 -20.45 13.99
N LYS A 36 -21.43 -19.95 15.15
CA LYS A 36 -20.59 -19.21 16.12
C LYS A 36 -20.12 -20.05 17.30
N GLU A 37 -20.97 -20.94 17.76
CA GLU A 37 -20.81 -21.64 19.03
C GLU A 37 -21.05 -23.14 18.83
N PRO A 38 -20.44 -24.01 19.66
CA PRO A 38 -20.70 -25.44 19.62
C PRO A 38 -22.16 -25.74 19.96
N GLY A 39 -22.78 -26.66 19.20
CA GLY A 39 -24.14 -27.11 19.50
C GLY A 39 -24.81 -27.89 18.39
N VAL A 40 -26.06 -28.26 18.64
CA VAL A 40 -26.91 -28.97 17.67
C VAL A 40 -27.78 -27.97 16.92
N TYR A 41 -27.57 -27.90 15.61
CA TYR A 41 -28.23 -26.98 14.69
C TYR A 41 -29.29 -27.68 13.87
N CYS A 42 -30.28 -26.90 13.41
CA CYS A 42 -31.37 -27.37 12.56
C CYS A 42 -31.55 -26.42 11.37
N ILE A 43 -31.66 -27.00 10.16
CA ILE A 43 -32.05 -26.32 8.93
C ILE A 43 -33.40 -26.89 8.50
N THR A 44 -34.41 -26.03 8.45
CA THR A 44 -35.78 -26.38 8.06
C THR A 44 -36.06 -26.02 6.59
N TYR A 45 -37.18 -26.51 6.06
CA TYR A 45 -37.68 -26.11 4.75
C TYR A 45 -37.72 -24.59 4.58
N ASP A 46 -38.28 -23.88 5.57
CA ASP A 46 -38.43 -22.43 5.53
C ASP A 46 -37.07 -21.71 5.55
N ASP A 47 -36.07 -22.26 6.26
CA ASP A 47 -34.73 -21.67 6.29
C ASP A 47 -34.08 -21.73 4.90
N LEU A 48 -34.19 -22.85 4.16
CA LEU A 48 -33.70 -22.95 2.79
C LEU A 48 -34.47 -22.02 1.83
N TYR A 49 -35.80 -22.01 1.92
CA TYR A 49 -36.66 -21.16 1.09
C TYR A 49 -36.33 -19.67 1.27
N ASN A 50 -36.17 -19.22 2.52
CA ASN A 50 -35.86 -17.83 2.82
C ASN A 50 -34.43 -17.42 2.42
N SER A 51 -33.51 -18.36 2.29
CA SER A 51 -32.15 -18.15 1.76
C SER A 51 -32.09 -18.13 0.22
N GLY A 52 -33.24 -18.17 -0.47
CA GLY A 52 -33.33 -18.10 -1.93
C GLY A 52 -33.16 -19.43 -2.66
N ILE A 53 -33.20 -20.54 -1.94
CA ILE A 53 -33.11 -21.90 -2.50
C ILE A 53 -34.53 -22.44 -2.68
N ASP A 54 -34.85 -23.04 -3.83
CA ASP A 54 -36.11 -23.79 -3.98
C ASP A 54 -35.97 -25.17 -3.32
N PRO A 55 -36.56 -25.43 -2.15
CA PRO A 55 -36.34 -26.70 -1.45
C PRO A 55 -37.02 -27.88 -2.17
N SER A 56 -37.93 -27.63 -3.11
CA SER A 56 -38.53 -28.70 -3.92
C SER A 56 -37.53 -29.38 -4.86
N GLN A 57 -36.41 -28.70 -5.16
CA GLN A 57 -35.30 -29.23 -5.96
C GLN A 57 -34.23 -29.96 -5.12
N VAL A 58 -34.39 -29.97 -3.79
CA VAL A 58 -33.45 -30.60 -2.87
C VAL A 58 -33.89 -32.04 -2.63
N ASP A 59 -33.13 -33.01 -3.14
CA ASP A 59 -33.32 -34.43 -2.81
C ASP A 59 -32.69 -34.74 -1.44
N PRO A 60 -33.49 -35.02 -0.41
CA PRO A 60 -33.02 -35.27 0.96
C PRO A 60 -32.10 -36.49 1.08
N SER A 61 -32.24 -37.46 0.16
CA SER A 61 -31.41 -38.67 0.14
C SER A 61 -29.97 -38.40 -0.28
N THR A 62 -29.73 -37.25 -0.94
CA THR A 62 -28.42 -36.86 -1.47
C THR A 62 -27.72 -35.76 -0.66
N LEU A 63 -28.38 -35.23 0.37
CA LEU A 63 -27.83 -34.17 1.22
C LEU A 63 -26.50 -34.57 1.84
N ARG A 64 -25.49 -33.71 1.69
CA ARG A 64 -24.15 -33.84 2.28
C ARG A 64 -23.78 -32.52 2.94
N LEU A 65 -23.09 -32.62 4.08
CA LEU A 65 -22.54 -31.49 4.80
C LEU A 65 -21.03 -31.71 4.92
N PHE A 66 -20.25 -30.68 4.63
CA PHE A 66 -18.80 -30.71 4.73
C PHE A 66 -18.33 -29.56 5.63
N SER A 67 -17.16 -29.69 6.23
CA SER A 67 -16.51 -28.60 6.97
C SER A 67 -15.01 -28.75 6.85
N ASN A 68 -14.29 -27.64 6.97
CA ASN A 68 -12.91 -27.70 7.41
C ASN A 68 -12.87 -27.75 8.94
N ALA A 69 -11.75 -28.19 9.51
CA ALA A 69 -11.55 -28.10 10.96
C ALA A 69 -11.64 -26.61 11.40
N PRO A 70 -12.19 -26.30 12.60
CA PRO A 70 -12.35 -24.93 13.10
C PRO A 70 -11.03 -24.31 13.57
N LEU A 71 -9.92 -24.61 12.88
CA LEU A 71 -8.56 -24.19 13.21
C LEU A 71 -8.01 -23.28 12.12
N PRO A 72 -7.13 -22.31 12.47
CA PRO A 72 -6.41 -21.54 11.47
C PRO A 72 -5.58 -22.46 10.58
N GLN A 73 -5.36 -22.03 9.34
CA GLN A 73 -4.48 -22.73 8.44
C GLN A 73 -3.04 -22.71 9.00
N PRO A 74 -2.28 -23.81 8.90
CA PRO A 74 -0.87 -23.81 9.29
C PRO A 74 -0.11 -22.79 8.42
N ASP A 75 0.78 -21.98 8.98
CA ASP A 75 1.52 -20.93 8.27
C ASP A 75 2.99 -21.30 8.02
N SER A 76 3.30 -22.60 7.95
CA SER A 76 4.64 -23.07 7.60
C SER A 76 4.95 -22.84 6.12
N ILE A 77 6.14 -22.30 5.83
CA ILE A 77 6.70 -22.28 4.48
C ILE A 77 7.55 -23.50 4.15
N THR A 78 7.90 -24.35 5.13
CA THR A 78 8.83 -25.48 4.96
C THR A 78 8.13 -26.83 4.78
N ASN A 79 8.81 -27.79 4.12
CA ASN A 79 8.41 -29.21 3.99
C ASN A 79 7.01 -29.45 3.37
N GLY A 80 6.70 -28.82 2.23
CA GLY A 80 5.36 -28.82 1.62
C GLY A 80 4.47 -27.67 2.14
N GLY A 81 4.90 -26.99 3.21
CA GLY A 81 4.25 -25.82 3.77
C GLY A 81 2.82 -26.05 4.25
N SER A 82 2.02 -24.99 4.15
CA SER A 82 0.61 -24.90 4.56
C SER A 82 -0.38 -25.64 3.65
N PHE A 83 0.00 -25.95 2.41
CA PHE A 83 -0.88 -26.51 1.40
C PHE A 83 -0.56 -27.98 1.12
N ARG A 84 -1.60 -28.80 0.93
CA ARG A 84 -1.46 -30.17 0.45
C ARG A 84 -2.37 -30.38 -0.75
N ASP A 85 -1.80 -30.95 -1.80
CA ASP A 85 -2.50 -31.22 -3.06
C ASP A 85 -3.67 -32.23 -2.88
N ASP A 86 -3.62 -33.06 -1.84
CA ASP A 86 -4.66 -34.03 -1.45
C ASP A 86 -5.62 -33.50 -0.36
N TYR A 87 -5.62 -32.19 -0.09
CA TYR A 87 -6.57 -31.59 0.84
C TYR A 87 -8.01 -31.68 0.32
N HIS A 88 -8.91 -32.17 1.17
CA HIS A 88 -10.36 -32.25 0.98
C HIS A 88 -11.10 -31.83 2.24
N MET A 89 -12.33 -31.33 2.11
CA MET A 89 -13.17 -31.01 3.27
C MET A 89 -13.66 -32.29 3.98
N GLU A 90 -13.80 -32.24 5.30
CA GLU A 90 -14.26 -33.40 6.08
C GLU A 90 -15.79 -33.53 5.98
N PRO A 91 -16.34 -34.73 5.67
CA PRO A 91 -17.78 -34.95 5.68
C PRO A 91 -18.33 -34.98 7.11
N ILE A 92 -19.47 -34.34 7.31
CA ILE A 92 -20.16 -34.24 8.61
C ILE A 92 -21.45 -35.07 8.56
N SER A 93 -21.62 -35.94 9.55
CA SER A 93 -22.81 -36.79 9.67
C SER A 93 -24.03 -35.96 10.07
N ILE A 94 -25.10 -36.11 9.30
CA ILE A 94 -26.36 -35.37 9.48
C ILE A 94 -27.52 -36.32 9.80
N MET A 95 -28.51 -35.80 10.54
CA MET A 95 -29.80 -36.45 10.73
C MET A 95 -30.84 -35.75 9.86
N VAL A 96 -31.42 -36.47 8.90
CA VAL A 96 -32.44 -35.94 7.99
C VAL A 96 -33.81 -36.49 8.40
N LYS A 97 -34.73 -35.60 8.74
CA LYS A 97 -36.15 -35.91 8.89
C LYS A 97 -36.85 -35.43 7.64
N SER A 98 -37.16 -36.35 6.74
CA SER A 98 -37.77 -36.03 5.46
C SER A 98 -38.71 -37.12 4.96
N SER A 99 -39.68 -36.73 4.14
CA SER A 99 -40.37 -37.65 3.22
C SER A 99 -39.49 -37.94 1.99
N VAL A 100 -39.71 -39.07 1.30
CA VAL A 100 -38.89 -39.48 0.14
C VAL A 100 -39.23 -38.63 -1.09
N GLY A 101 -38.20 -38.10 -1.76
CA GLY A 101 -38.31 -37.48 -3.10
C GLY A 101 -37.91 -35.99 -3.15
N SER A 102 -38.41 -35.16 -2.23
CA SER A 102 -38.11 -33.72 -2.17
C SER A 102 -38.16 -33.22 -0.72
N PHE A 103 -37.44 -32.14 -0.42
CA PHE A 103 -37.49 -31.50 0.90
C PHE A 103 -38.78 -30.68 1.01
N MET A 104 -39.73 -31.12 1.84
CA MET A 104 -41.09 -30.59 1.94
C MET A 104 -41.31 -29.76 3.21
N PRO A 105 -42.39 -28.94 3.27
CA PRO A 105 -42.75 -28.25 4.51
C PRO A 105 -42.87 -29.21 5.69
N GLY A 106 -42.11 -28.94 6.76
CA GLY A 106 -42.03 -29.80 7.95
C GLY A 106 -40.81 -30.74 7.99
N ASP A 107 -40.06 -30.83 6.89
CA ASP A 107 -38.78 -31.53 6.83
C ASP A 107 -37.65 -30.69 7.44
N SER A 108 -36.64 -31.38 7.97
CA SER A 108 -35.52 -30.74 8.67
C SER A 108 -34.24 -31.56 8.58
N LEU A 109 -33.10 -30.88 8.51
CA LEU A 109 -31.76 -31.43 8.65
C LEU A 109 -31.18 -30.98 10.00
N ILE A 110 -30.65 -31.91 10.79
CA ILE A 110 -30.06 -31.67 12.10
C ILE A 110 -28.59 -32.13 12.08
N PHE A 111 -27.69 -31.32 12.64
CA PHE A 111 -26.26 -31.61 12.71
C PHE A 111 -25.65 -31.03 13.98
N TYR A 112 -24.56 -31.62 14.46
CA TYR A 112 -23.72 -31.01 15.49
C TYR A 112 -22.60 -30.23 14.81
N ALA A 113 -22.28 -29.06 15.34
CA ALA A 113 -21.28 -28.18 14.75
C ALA A 113 -20.48 -27.47 15.84
N LEU A 114 -19.25 -27.10 15.50
CA LEU A 114 -18.34 -26.33 16.34
C LEU A 114 -18.14 -24.94 15.71
N GLY A 115 -18.15 -23.91 16.54
CA GLY A 115 -17.59 -22.60 16.19
C GLY A 115 -16.05 -22.61 16.13
N VAL A 116 -15.47 -21.50 15.70
CA VAL A 116 -13.99 -21.33 15.60
C VAL A 116 -13.28 -21.09 16.93
N ASN A 117 -14.04 -20.78 17.99
CA ASN A 117 -13.50 -20.61 19.34
C ASN A 117 -14.01 -21.74 20.22
N ASN A 118 -13.13 -22.67 20.61
CA ASN A 118 -13.50 -23.89 21.32
C ASN A 118 -12.35 -24.48 22.11
N TRP A 119 -12.67 -25.39 23.03
CA TRP A 119 -11.67 -26.18 23.72
C TRP A 119 -11.04 -27.20 22.78
N SER A 120 -9.73 -27.42 22.91
CA SER A 120 -8.96 -28.34 22.08
C SER A 120 -9.48 -29.78 22.08
N ASP A 121 -10.07 -30.24 23.18
CA ASP A 121 -10.68 -31.56 23.33
C ASP A 121 -12.08 -31.70 22.69
N TYR A 122 -12.69 -30.60 22.19
CA TYR A 122 -13.85 -30.70 21.29
C TYR A 122 -13.45 -30.97 19.84
N ILE A 123 -12.24 -30.54 19.45
CA ILE A 123 -11.74 -30.68 18.08
C ILE A 123 -10.98 -32.00 17.92
N ASP A 124 -10.14 -32.32 18.90
CA ASP A 124 -9.40 -33.58 18.98
C ASP A 124 -9.68 -34.26 20.33
N PRO A 125 -10.50 -35.32 20.37
CA PRO A 125 -10.84 -36.01 21.61
C PRO A 125 -9.64 -36.70 22.28
N SER A 126 -8.51 -36.87 21.57
CA SER A 126 -7.27 -37.38 22.16
C SER A 126 -6.43 -36.31 22.88
N SER A 127 -6.82 -35.04 22.75
CA SER A 127 -6.10 -33.92 23.34
C SER A 127 -6.13 -33.98 24.86
N THR A 128 -4.96 -34.16 25.45
CA THR A 128 -4.76 -34.09 26.92
C THR A 128 -4.67 -32.66 27.43
N LYS A 129 -4.43 -31.71 26.53
CA LYS A 129 -4.38 -30.29 26.83
C LYS A 129 -5.83 -29.78 26.84
N LYS A 130 -6.30 -29.25 27.98
CA LYS A 130 -7.61 -28.62 28.12
C LYS A 130 -7.47 -27.11 27.89
N GLU A 131 -7.11 -26.73 26.66
CA GLU A 131 -6.81 -25.35 26.29
C GLU A 131 -7.96 -24.78 25.47
N TYR A 132 -8.34 -23.53 25.75
CA TYR A 132 -9.30 -22.82 24.93
C TYR A 132 -8.57 -22.19 23.74
N LEU A 133 -8.98 -22.54 22.53
CA LEU A 133 -8.42 -22.05 21.29
C LEU A 133 -9.33 -20.96 20.73
N ARG A 134 -8.71 -19.86 20.27
CA ARG A 134 -9.41 -18.80 19.53
C ARG A 134 -8.81 -18.65 18.14
N HIS A 135 -9.66 -18.51 17.15
CA HIS A 135 -9.21 -18.29 15.78
C HIS A 135 -8.79 -16.83 15.61
N PRO A 136 -7.58 -16.56 15.09
CA PRO A 136 -7.05 -15.21 15.00
C PRO A 136 -7.80 -14.33 13.98
N TYR A 137 -8.36 -14.94 12.94
CA TYR A 137 -8.89 -14.24 11.76
C TYR A 137 -10.42 -14.31 11.57
N SER A 138 -11.12 -15.21 12.26
CA SER A 138 -12.55 -15.48 12.04
C SER A 138 -13.31 -15.54 13.36
N ASN A 139 -14.60 -15.19 13.31
CA ASN A 139 -15.53 -15.30 14.43
C ASN A 139 -16.58 -16.42 14.23
N GLU A 140 -16.63 -17.01 13.04
CA GLU A 140 -17.61 -18.03 12.66
C GLU A 140 -16.92 -19.19 11.96
N ASN A 141 -17.39 -20.42 12.21
CA ASN A 141 -17.00 -21.58 11.45
C ASN A 141 -17.94 -21.78 10.26
N VAL A 142 -17.43 -22.37 9.18
CA VAL A 142 -18.17 -22.57 7.93
C VAL A 142 -18.35 -24.06 7.65
N TYR A 143 -19.60 -24.41 7.40
CA TYR A 143 -20.03 -25.70 6.89
C TYR A 143 -20.64 -25.51 5.49
N TRP A 144 -20.44 -26.50 4.62
CA TRP A 144 -20.91 -26.48 3.24
C TRP A 144 -21.96 -27.55 3.03
N LEU A 145 -23.21 -27.12 2.81
CA LEU A 145 -24.34 -27.98 2.50
C LEU A 145 -24.51 -28.09 0.98
N THR A 146 -24.67 -29.32 0.50
CA THR A 146 -24.91 -29.62 -0.93
C THR A 146 -25.88 -30.81 -1.08
N TRP A 147 -26.40 -31.00 -2.29
CA TRP A 147 -27.24 -32.11 -2.69
C TRP A 147 -27.03 -32.44 -4.18
N GLY A 148 -27.44 -33.64 -4.57
CA GLY A 148 -27.18 -34.19 -5.91
C GLY A 148 -25.69 -34.42 -6.15
N GLY A 149 -25.22 -33.96 -7.31
CA GLY A 149 -23.82 -34.02 -7.71
C GLY A 149 -23.33 -35.43 -8.10
N SER A 150 -22.05 -35.51 -8.47
CA SER A 150 -21.34 -36.73 -8.85
C SER A 150 -20.35 -37.20 -7.79
N PHE A 151 -20.68 -37.01 -6.50
CA PHE A 151 -19.84 -37.43 -5.38
C PHE A 151 -19.67 -38.95 -5.34
N GLY A 152 -18.45 -39.40 -5.02
CA GLY A 152 -18.21 -40.77 -4.59
C GLY A 152 -18.83 -41.06 -3.21
N GLY A 153 -19.13 -42.34 -2.93
CA GLY A 153 -19.63 -42.77 -1.63
C GLY A 153 -21.07 -42.37 -1.30
N VAL A 154 -21.59 -42.93 -0.19
CA VAL A 154 -22.92 -42.63 0.33
C VAL A 154 -22.89 -41.39 1.23
N PRO A 155 -23.92 -40.54 1.22
CA PRO A 155 -24.00 -39.42 2.16
C PRO A 155 -23.88 -39.85 3.63
N HIS A 156 -23.07 -39.13 4.41
CA HIS A 156 -22.88 -39.44 5.84
C HIS A 156 -24.16 -39.15 6.64
N ARG A 157 -24.54 -40.09 7.49
CA ARG A 157 -25.74 -40.01 8.33
C ARG A 157 -25.37 -40.39 9.76
N MET A 158 -25.95 -39.68 10.73
CA MET A 158 -25.78 -40.05 12.14
C MET A 158 -26.29 -41.48 12.38
N THR A 159 -25.53 -42.25 13.13
CA THR A 159 -25.91 -43.62 13.53
C THR A 159 -26.68 -43.60 14.85
N ASP A 160 -27.46 -44.65 15.14
CA ASP A 160 -28.13 -44.82 16.43
C ASP A 160 -27.32 -45.78 17.34
N ARG A 161 -27.11 -45.40 18.61
CA ARG A 161 -26.65 -46.31 19.68
C ARG A 161 -27.75 -46.49 20.72
N GLN A 162 -28.08 -47.73 21.04
CA GLN A 162 -29.07 -48.06 22.05
C GLN A 162 -28.44 -48.04 23.45
N LEU A 163 -29.01 -47.22 24.34
CA LEU A 163 -28.76 -47.22 25.77
C LEU A 163 -29.77 -48.12 26.49
N SER A 164 -29.52 -48.40 27.77
CA SER A 164 -30.49 -49.07 28.64
C SER A 164 -30.93 -48.13 29.76
N TYR A 165 -32.20 -48.10 30.16
CA TYR A 165 -32.62 -47.39 31.39
C TYR A 165 -32.77 -48.33 32.61
N SER A 166 -32.66 -49.64 32.38
CA SER A 166 -32.94 -50.68 33.39
C SER A 166 -31.74 -51.61 33.57
N GLY A 167 -31.50 -52.05 34.80
CA GLY A 167 -30.38 -52.94 35.14
C GLY A 167 -29.50 -52.35 36.24
N ASN A 168 -28.53 -53.13 36.70
CA ASN A 168 -27.56 -52.69 37.69
C ASN A 168 -26.57 -51.71 37.05
N TYR A 169 -26.16 -50.71 37.82
CA TYR A 169 -25.13 -49.74 37.48
C TYR A 169 -24.11 -49.65 38.63
N ASP A 170 -22.88 -49.29 38.31
CA ASP A 170 -21.78 -49.21 39.27
C ASP A 170 -21.72 -47.84 39.94
N ILE A 171 -22.06 -46.78 39.20
CA ILE A 171 -22.01 -45.38 39.66
C ILE A 171 -23.25 -44.61 39.21
N THR A 172 -23.63 -43.59 39.99
CA THR A 172 -24.60 -42.57 39.60
C THR A 172 -23.86 -41.30 39.21
N VAL A 173 -24.27 -40.69 38.10
CA VAL A 173 -23.73 -39.44 37.57
C VAL A 173 -24.88 -38.43 37.53
N ASP A 174 -24.80 -37.46 38.43
CA ASP A 174 -25.75 -36.35 38.59
C ASP A 174 -25.04 -34.98 38.46
N SER A 175 -23.71 -34.99 38.26
CA SER A 175 -22.89 -33.81 37.99
C SER A 175 -21.71 -34.11 37.09
N TYR A 176 -21.10 -33.04 36.61
CA TYR A 176 -19.90 -33.08 35.78
C TYR A 176 -19.03 -31.84 36.05
N THR A 177 -17.76 -31.93 35.70
CA THR A 177 -16.87 -30.77 35.73
C THR A 177 -17.20 -29.86 34.54
N ALA A 178 -17.94 -28.77 34.80
CA ALA A 178 -18.16 -27.71 33.84
C ALA A 178 -16.94 -26.80 33.76
N ARG A 179 -16.79 -26.14 32.62
CA ARG A 179 -15.72 -25.18 32.32
C ARG A 179 -16.30 -23.93 31.68
N VAL A 180 -15.77 -22.78 32.06
CA VAL A 180 -16.13 -21.47 31.50
C VAL A 180 -14.84 -20.73 31.19
N HIS A 181 -14.75 -20.16 29.99
CA HIS A 181 -13.66 -19.31 29.56
C HIS A 181 -14.19 -17.90 29.33
N ILE A 182 -13.50 -16.89 29.88
CA ILE A 182 -13.87 -15.48 29.78
C ILE A 182 -12.68 -14.69 29.24
N GLU A 183 -12.87 -14.04 28.09
CA GLU A 183 -11.87 -13.21 27.40
C GLU A 183 -12.60 -12.06 26.71
N ARG A 184 -11.96 -10.89 26.57
CA ARG A 184 -12.45 -9.80 25.73
C ARG A 184 -11.30 -9.20 24.96
N ASP A 185 -11.51 -8.97 23.68
CA ASP A 185 -10.55 -8.27 22.83
C ASP A 185 -10.92 -6.78 22.83
N ILE A 186 -10.12 -5.94 23.49
CA ILE A 186 -10.39 -4.50 23.63
C ILE A 186 -9.16 -3.65 23.26
N LEU A 187 -7.98 -4.10 23.64
CA LEU A 187 -6.72 -3.41 23.46
C LEU A 187 -5.86 -4.19 22.47
N TYR A 188 -5.43 -3.54 21.40
CA TYR A 188 -4.40 -4.03 20.50
C TYR A 188 -3.02 -3.49 20.92
N ASP A 189 -1.99 -4.32 20.83
CA ASP A 189 -0.58 -3.96 21.09
C ASP A 189 0.31 -4.54 19.98
N SER A 190 1.01 -3.67 19.24
CA SER A 190 1.84 -4.06 18.08
C SER A 190 3.19 -4.69 18.45
N GLU A 191 3.69 -4.43 19.67
CA GLU A 191 5.03 -4.88 20.11
C GLU A 191 5.05 -6.34 20.60
N HIS A 192 3.91 -7.02 20.68
CA HIS A 192 3.83 -8.34 21.28
C HIS A 192 3.37 -9.38 20.26
N ALA A 193 4.03 -10.54 20.18
CA ALA A 193 3.84 -11.51 19.08
C ALA A 193 2.76 -12.59 19.35
N ASP A 194 1.86 -12.22 20.26
CA ASP A 194 0.51 -12.69 20.47
C ASP A 194 -0.44 -13.02 19.31
N ASN A 195 -1.72 -13.16 19.68
CA ASN A 195 -2.82 -12.66 18.88
C ASN A 195 -3.04 -11.14 19.07
N ARG A 196 -2.29 -10.49 19.98
CA ARG A 196 -2.19 -9.03 20.21
C ARG A 196 -3.42 -8.36 20.76
N TRP A 197 -4.48 -9.12 20.96
CA TRP A 197 -5.72 -8.62 21.52
C TRP A 197 -5.78 -8.97 23.00
N TYR A 198 -5.88 -7.93 23.81
CA TYR A 198 -5.94 -8.03 25.26
C TYR A 198 -7.23 -7.42 25.78
N TRP A 199 -7.68 -7.92 26.93
CA TRP A 199 -8.81 -7.33 27.63
C TRP A 199 -8.41 -6.03 28.30
N ARG A 200 -7.26 -6.01 28.98
CA ARG A 200 -6.82 -4.80 29.69
C ARG A 200 -5.33 -4.78 29.96
N TYR A 201 -4.73 -3.59 29.86
CA TYR A 201 -3.40 -3.33 30.40
C TYR A 201 -3.47 -2.70 31.79
N LEU A 202 -2.75 -3.29 32.75
CA LEU A 202 -2.50 -2.73 34.07
C LEU A 202 -1.09 -2.15 34.07
N ASN A 203 -0.99 -0.82 33.93
CA ASN A 203 0.28 -0.12 33.80
C ASN A 203 0.99 0.11 35.16
N PRO A 204 2.33 0.27 35.16
CA PRO A 204 3.06 0.74 36.34
C PRO A 204 2.62 2.15 36.76
N GLY A 205 2.46 2.39 38.06
CA GLY A 205 1.96 3.66 38.61
C GLY A 205 0.48 3.95 38.33
N GLY A 206 -0.22 3.03 37.65
CA GLY A 206 -1.65 3.13 37.36
C GLY A 206 -2.50 2.17 38.18
N GLY A 207 -3.62 1.72 37.61
CA GLY A 207 -4.52 0.79 38.27
C GLY A 207 -3.82 -0.51 38.69
N THR A 208 -3.80 -0.80 39.98
CA THR A 208 -3.20 -2.03 40.54
C THR A 208 -4.17 -3.20 40.60
N THR A 209 -5.44 -2.97 40.29
CA THR A 209 -6.52 -3.95 40.48
C THR A 209 -7.38 -4.09 39.22
N PHE A 210 -7.71 -5.33 38.87
CA PHE A 210 -8.73 -5.70 37.88
C PHE A 210 -9.84 -6.52 38.56
N ILE A 211 -11.10 -6.30 38.20
CA ILE A 211 -12.25 -7.06 38.70
C ILE A 211 -13.22 -7.30 37.55
N ASP A 212 -13.70 -8.53 37.42
CA ASP A 212 -14.80 -8.90 36.52
C ASP A 212 -15.74 -9.92 37.19
N GLY A 213 -17.01 -9.92 36.77
CA GLY A 213 -18.04 -10.79 37.31
C GLY A 213 -18.55 -11.80 36.27
N VAL A 214 -18.50 -13.09 36.61
CA VAL A 214 -19.03 -14.19 35.79
C VAL A 214 -20.17 -14.89 36.50
N THR A 215 -21.25 -15.21 35.77
CA THR A 215 -22.38 -15.96 36.33
C THR A 215 -22.20 -17.45 36.08
N LEU A 216 -22.19 -18.24 37.16
CA LEU A 216 -22.17 -19.70 37.11
C LEU A 216 -23.55 -20.24 37.45
N SER A 217 -23.96 -21.31 36.77
CA SER A 217 -25.29 -21.92 36.92
C SER A 217 -25.19 -23.35 37.43
N ASP A 218 -26.09 -23.73 38.33
CA ASP A 218 -26.25 -25.07 38.88
C ASP A 218 -24.98 -25.61 39.57
N VAL A 219 -24.25 -24.73 40.25
CA VAL A 219 -23.05 -25.08 41.04
C VAL A 219 -23.43 -26.08 42.12
N LYS A 220 -22.87 -27.30 42.05
CA LYS A 220 -23.12 -28.38 43.02
C LYS A 220 -22.25 -28.29 44.27
N SER A 221 -21.03 -27.80 44.11
CA SER A 221 -20.02 -27.69 45.17
C SER A 221 -19.35 -26.32 45.11
N PRO A 222 -19.00 -25.70 46.25
CA PRO A 222 -18.26 -24.44 46.23
C PRO A 222 -16.80 -24.62 45.79
N ASN A 223 -16.35 -25.87 45.64
CA ASN A 223 -14.99 -26.20 45.19
C ASN A 223 -14.86 -26.15 43.67
N GLY A 224 -13.70 -25.68 43.20
CA GLY A 224 -13.37 -25.63 41.79
C GLY A 224 -11.91 -25.25 41.54
N LEU A 225 -11.65 -24.81 40.31
CA LEU A 225 -10.33 -24.39 39.84
C LEU A 225 -10.46 -23.04 39.13
N LEU A 226 -9.58 -22.11 39.46
CA LEU A 226 -9.36 -20.88 38.70
C LEU A 226 -8.07 -21.03 37.91
N ARG A 227 -8.13 -20.74 36.61
CA ARG A 227 -6.97 -20.65 35.73
C ARG A 227 -6.94 -19.30 35.03
N THR A 228 -5.78 -18.69 34.88
CA THR A 228 -5.59 -17.43 34.17
C THR A 228 -4.14 -17.30 33.73
N ILE A 229 -3.89 -16.53 32.68
CA ILE A 229 -2.54 -16.24 32.24
C ILE A 229 -1.96 -15.00 32.94
N ALA A 230 -0.71 -15.11 33.36
CA ALA A 230 0.08 -14.04 33.90
C ALA A 230 1.19 -13.67 32.91
N TYR A 231 1.07 -12.48 32.34
CA TYR A 231 1.95 -11.96 31.32
C TYR A 231 1.94 -10.43 31.35
N GLY A 232 3.01 -9.80 30.88
CA GLY A 232 3.15 -8.34 30.84
C GLY A 232 4.36 -7.91 30.00
N PRO A 233 4.43 -6.63 29.63
CA PRO A 233 5.49 -6.12 28.75
C PRO A 233 6.83 -6.03 29.48
N TYR A 234 7.92 -6.01 28.70
CA TYR A 234 9.25 -5.78 29.23
C TYR A 234 9.42 -4.36 29.80
N LYS A 235 10.08 -4.24 30.95
CA LYS A 235 10.49 -2.96 31.50
C LYS A 235 11.93 -3.06 32.03
N PHE A 236 12.84 -2.28 31.45
CA PHE A 236 14.28 -2.28 31.78
C PHE A 236 14.58 -2.22 33.29
N SER A 237 13.75 -1.54 34.08
CA SER A 237 13.94 -1.39 35.52
C SER A 237 13.27 -2.48 36.38
N HIS A 238 12.38 -3.32 35.82
CA HIS A 238 11.65 -4.36 36.56
C HIS A 238 11.39 -5.59 35.69
N LEU A 239 12.32 -6.54 35.72
CA LEU A 239 12.20 -7.81 34.99
C LEU A 239 11.27 -8.81 35.67
N SER A 240 11.09 -8.72 36.99
CA SER A 240 10.24 -9.63 37.74
C SER A 240 8.92 -8.96 38.08
N ASN A 241 7.83 -9.57 37.64
CA ASN A 241 6.47 -9.14 37.91
C ASN A 241 5.74 -10.19 38.75
N SER A 242 4.70 -9.76 39.46
CA SER A 242 3.87 -10.63 40.28
C SER A 242 2.44 -10.11 40.35
N ALA A 243 1.52 -11.04 40.60
CA ALA A 243 0.12 -10.73 40.84
C ALA A 243 -0.49 -11.72 41.84
N GLN A 244 -1.47 -11.24 42.59
CA GLN A 244 -2.33 -12.02 43.46
C GLN A 244 -3.70 -12.16 42.82
N PHE A 245 -4.26 -13.36 42.90
CA PHE A 245 -5.53 -13.72 42.31
C PHE A 245 -6.55 -14.02 43.41
N PHE A 246 -7.74 -13.48 43.24
CA PHE A 246 -8.84 -13.61 44.18
C PHE A 246 -10.09 -14.08 43.44
N LEU A 247 -10.90 -14.87 44.13
CA LEU A 247 -12.25 -15.23 43.70
C LEU A 247 -13.21 -14.98 44.86
N ASN A 248 -14.29 -14.23 44.62
CA ASN A 248 -15.27 -13.83 45.65
C ASN A 248 -14.60 -13.27 46.92
N ASN A 249 -13.59 -12.41 46.72
CA ASN A 249 -12.73 -11.82 47.75
C ASN A 249 -11.87 -12.78 48.58
N SER A 250 -11.89 -14.09 48.33
CA SER A 250 -10.92 -15.03 48.89
C SER A 250 -9.63 -15.02 48.07
N ASN A 251 -8.48 -14.98 48.73
CA ASN A 251 -7.19 -15.14 48.05
C ASN A 251 -7.05 -16.59 47.58
N VAL A 252 -6.82 -16.78 46.28
CA VAL A 252 -6.62 -18.08 45.65
C VAL A 252 -5.13 -18.43 45.57
N GLY A 253 -4.28 -17.42 45.37
CA GLY A 253 -2.84 -17.55 45.31
C GLY A 253 -2.18 -16.38 44.60
N SER A 254 -0.89 -16.53 44.32
CA SER A 254 -0.10 -15.57 43.56
C SER A 254 0.82 -16.28 42.59
N THR A 255 1.19 -15.58 41.53
CA THR A 255 2.26 -16.02 40.63
C THR A 255 3.27 -14.90 40.42
N SER A 256 4.48 -15.27 40.04
CA SER A 256 5.49 -14.36 39.54
C SER A 256 5.99 -14.83 38.19
N TRP A 257 6.34 -13.88 37.34
CA TRP A 257 6.87 -14.14 36.00
C TRP A 257 7.98 -13.16 35.70
N THR A 258 8.86 -13.57 34.80
CA THR A 258 9.91 -12.70 34.29
C THR A 258 9.49 -12.23 32.91
N VAL A 259 9.58 -10.93 32.67
CA VAL A 259 9.31 -10.36 31.35
C VAL A 259 10.59 -10.36 30.51
N SER A 260 10.44 -10.62 29.23
CA SER A 260 11.52 -10.71 28.24
C SER A 260 11.39 -9.56 27.26
N TYR A 261 12.53 -9.02 26.83
CA TYR A 261 12.59 -7.92 25.86
C TYR A 261 11.98 -8.29 24.51
N GLN A 262 12.06 -9.58 24.14
CA GLN A 262 11.39 -10.16 22.98
C GLN A 262 10.20 -11.00 23.44
N TYR A 263 9.19 -11.15 22.58
CA TYR A 263 8.12 -12.12 22.80
C TYR A 263 8.74 -13.48 23.11
N ASN A 264 8.36 -14.04 24.25
CA ASN A 264 8.85 -15.32 24.72
C ASN A 264 7.66 -16.06 25.32
N PRO A 265 7.11 -17.08 24.64
CA PRO A 265 6.03 -17.89 25.19
C PRO A 265 6.36 -18.46 26.58
N GLY A 266 7.64 -18.74 26.87
CA GLY A 266 8.09 -19.24 28.17
C GLY A 266 8.00 -18.21 29.32
N ALA A 267 7.89 -16.93 28.99
CA ALA A 267 7.62 -15.84 29.94
C ALA A 267 6.15 -15.77 30.37
N MET A 268 5.23 -16.31 29.58
CA MET A 268 3.83 -16.43 29.95
C MET A 268 3.68 -17.54 31.00
N LYS A 269 3.07 -17.21 32.14
CA LYS A 269 2.84 -18.17 33.22
C LYS A 269 1.35 -18.39 33.40
N ILE A 270 0.91 -19.62 33.18
CA ILE A 270 -0.45 -20.02 33.57
C ILE A 270 -0.47 -20.15 35.09
N PHE A 271 -1.28 -19.32 35.76
CA PHE A 271 -1.64 -19.52 37.15
C PHE A 271 -2.83 -20.48 37.21
N GLU A 272 -2.73 -21.46 38.11
CA GLU A 272 -3.80 -22.38 38.43
C GLU A 272 -3.93 -22.48 39.95
N GLY A 273 -5.15 -22.32 40.48
CA GLY A 273 -5.40 -22.33 41.91
C GLY A 273 -6.76 -22.90 42.27
N LYS A 274 -6.79 -23.75 43.30
CA LYS A 274 -8.03 -24.33 43.82
C LYS A 274 -8.87 -23.26 44.52
N VAL A 275 -10.17 -23.26 44.26
CA VAL A 275 -11.13 -22.38 44.92
C VAL A 275 -12.13 -23.20 45.73
N SER A 276 -12.71 -22.61 46.78
CA SER A 276 -13.62 -23.29 47.72
C SER A 276 -14.82 -22.43 48.13
N ASN A 277 -15.09 -21.37 47.38
CA ASN A 277 -16.10 -20.36 47.66
C ASN A 277 -16.90 -19.95 46.41
N LEU A 278 -17.01 -20.86 45.42
CA LEU A 278 -17.90 -20.66 44.27
C LEU A 278 -19.35 -20.63 44.72
N VAL A 279 -20.15 -19.77 44.11
CA VAL A 279 -21.59 -19.66 44.37
C VAL A 279 -22.37 -19.87 43.08
N ASN A 280 -23.58 -20.42 43.21
CA ASN A 280 -24.55 -20.39 42.14
C ASN A 280 -25.02 -18.93 41.94
N GLY A 281 -24.80 -18.36 40.76
CA GLY A 281 -24.96 -16.94 40.47
C GLY A 281 -23.62 -16.26 40.13
N THR A 282 -23.53 -14.96 40.41
CA THR A 282 -22.36 -14.16 40.04
C THR A 282 -21.18 -14.42 40.98
N ASN A 283 -20.01 -14.70 40.39
CA ASN A 283 -18.72 -14.86 41.03
C ASN A 283 -17.78 -13.77 40.53
N TYR A 284 -16.96 -13.21 41.40
CA TYR A 284 -16.05 -12.11 41.05
C TYR A 284 -14.60 -12.55 41.03
N PHE A 285 -14.00 -12.54 39.85
CA PHE A 285 -12.56 -12.69 39.67
C PHE A 285 -11.89 -11.33 39.90
N LYS A 286 -10.80 -11.32 40.68
CA LYS A 286 -10.02 -10.11 40.94
C LYS A 286 -8.52 -10.40 40.88
N VAL A 287 -7.79 -9.52 40.20
CA VAL A 287 -6.33 -9.51 40.15
C VAL A 287 -5.82 -8.29 40.88
N VAL A 288 -4.76 -8.44 41.68
CA VAL A 288 -4.04 -7.33 42.30
C VAL A 288 -2.54 -7.48 42.02
N LYS A 289 -1.91 -6.47 41.44
CA LYS A 289 -0.46 -6.41 41.19
C LYS A 289 0.22 -5.31 42.02
N PRO A 290 1.53 -5.39 42.28
CA PRO A 290 2.31 -4.25 42.77
C PRO A 290 2.24 -3.03 41.84
N GLU A 291 2.48 -1.85 42.40
CA GLU A 291 2.38 -0.57 41.67
C GLU A 291 3.42 -0.44 40.55
N ASP A 292 4.63 -0.92 40.77
CA ASP A 292 5.77 -0.86 39.83
C ASP A 292 5.73 -1.92 38.71
N ASN A 293 4.86 -2.93 38.87
CA ASN A 293 4.72 -4.06 37.94
C ASN A 293 3.78 -3.72 36.77
N ALA A 294 3.87 -4.48 35.68
CA ALA A 294 2.98 -4.39 34.52
C ALA A 294 2.32 -5.74 34.22
N MET A 295 1.06 -5.75 33.80
CA MET A 295 0.33 -6.99 33.48
C MET A 295 -0.74 -6.75 32.42
N TYR A 296 -0.84 -7.66 31.44
CA TYR A 296 -2.01 -7.78 30.57
C TYR A 296 -3.00 -8.77 31.18
N ILE A 297 -4.28 -8.41 31.14
CA ILE A 297 -5.40 -9.32 31.34
C ILE A 297 -5.79 -9.83 29.96
N GLN A 298 -5.66 -11.12 29.73
CA GLN A 298 -6.16 -11.78 28.51
C GLN A 298 -7.49 -12.46 28.86
N TRP A 299 -7.40 -13.57 29.59
CA TRP A 299 -8.54 -14.41 29.95
C TRP A 299 -8.45 -14.97 31.36
N TYR A 300 -9.58 -15.44 31.87
CA TYR A 300 -9.66 -16.34 33.02
C TYR A 300 -10.68 -17.45 32.80
N GLU A 301 -10.42 -18.59 33.42
CA GLU A 301 -11.20 -19.81 33.30
C GLU A 301 -11.63 -20.30 34.69
N LEU A 302 -12.86 -20.81 34.78
CA LEU A 302 -13.37 -21.48 35.98
C LEU A 302 -13.80 -22.90 35.63
N PHE A 303 -13.28 -23.86 36.38
CA PHE A 303 -13.73 -25.25 36.36
C PHE A 303 -14.46 -25.56 37.66
N TYR A 304 -15.66 -26.11 37.58
CA TYR A 304 -16.50 -26.34 38.75
C TYR A 304 -17.43 -27.53 38.54
N GLU A 305 -17.83 -28.17 39.64
CA GLU A 305 -18.84 -29.23 39.59
C GLU A 305 -20.23 -28.63 39.38
N ARG A 306 -20.84 -28.94 38.24
CA ARG A 306 -22.17 -28.49 37.82
C ARG A 306 -23.13 -29.66 37.81
N MET A 307 -24.35 -29.47 38.31
CA MET A 307 -25.40 -30.50 38.21
C MET A 307 -25.72 -30.79 36.74
N LEU A 308 -26.09 -32.04 36.41
CA LEU A 308 -26.59 -32.42 35.08
C LEU A 308 -27.99 -31.86 34.84
N LYS A 309 -28.06 -30.54 34.66
CA LYS A 309 -29.29 -29.79 34.48
C LYS A 309 -29.17 -28.86 33.29
N ALA A 310 -30.10 -29.01 32.35
CA ALA A 310 -30.13 -28.20 31.15
C ALA A 310 -30.42 -26.73 31.48
N SER A 311 -29.75 -25.85 30.74
CA SER A 311 -30.00 -24.40 30.75
C SER A 311 -30.54 -24.01 29.38
N GLY A 312 -31.72 -23.36 29.35
CA GLY A 312 -32.39 -23.04 28.09
C GLY A 312 -32.68 -24.26 27.20
N GLY A 313 -32.92 -25.43 27.81
CA GLY A 313 -33.17 -26.70 27.11
C GLY A 313 -31.94 -27.35 26.47
N ARG A 314 -30.71 -26.92 26.83
CA ARG A 314 -29.45 -27.47 26.32
C ARG A 314 -28.54 -27.93 27.47
N LEU A 315 -27.84 -29.05 27.29
CA LEU A 315 -26.84 -29.56 28.21
C LEU A 315 -25.67 -30.20 27.44
N ASP A 316 -24.48 -29.62 27.61
CA ASP A 316 -23.20 -30.07 27.05
C ASP A 316 -22.30 -30.50 28.21
N PHE A 317 -21.86 -31.76 28.21
CA PHE A 317 -21.09 -32.32 29.30
C PHE A 317 -20.24 -33.52 28.90
N PHE A 318 -19.14 -33.70 29.64
CA PHE A 318 -18.29 -34.88 29.57
C PHE A 318 -18.67 -35.88 30.65
N GLY A 319 -18.83 -37.14 30.28
CA GLY A 319 -19.00 -38.25 31.21
C GLY A 319 -17.73 -38.51 32.04
N PRO A 320 -17.82 -39.25 33.16
CA PRO A 320 -16.66 -39.54 33.98
C PRO A 320 -15.64 -40.40 33.22
N ASP A 321 -14.36 -40.08 33.38
CA ASP A 321 -13.27 -40.85 32.81
C ASP A 321 -12.99 -42.10 33.67
N THR A 322 -13.88 -43.09 33.54
CA THR A 322 -13.83 -44.33 34.32
C THR A 322 -14.42 -45.49 33.54
N ALA A 323 -13.97 -46.71 33.86
CA ALA A 323 -14.55 -47.93 33.32
C ALA A 323 -15.66 -48.43 34.27
N ALA A 324 -16.92 -48.13 33.93
CA ALA A 324 -18.08 -48.42 34.76
C ALA A 324 -19.38 -48.40 33.93
N VAL A 325 -20.42 -49.10 34.40
CA VAL A 325 -21.79 -48.83 33.98
C VAL A 325 -22.31 -47.63 34.79
N ALA A 326 -22.49 -46.49 34.12
CA ALA A 326 -22.87 -45.23 34.74
C ALA A 326 -24.36 -44.93 34.54
N HIS A 327 -25.09 -44.68 35.62
CA HIS A 327 -26.47 -44.19 35.59
C HIS A 327 -26.49 -42.67 35.55
N PHE A 328 -26.96 -42.09 34.45
CA PHE A 328 -27.07 -40.66 34.25
C PHE A 328 -28.48 -40.15 34.60
N GLU A 329 -28.53 -39.09 35.39
CA GLU A 329 -29.76 -38.39 35.75
C GLU A 329 -29.70 -36.92 35.29
N LEU A 330 -30.26 -36.64 34.12
CA LEU A 330 -30.31 -35.29 33.57
C LEU A 330 -31.66 -34.65 33.92
N SER A 331 -31.71 -33.34 34.13
CA SER A 331 -32.94 -32.57 34.43
C SER A 331 -33.02 -31.24 33.67
N GLY A 332 -34.10 -30.47 33.81
CA GLY A 332 -34.21 -29.10 33.28
C GLY A 332 -34.68 -28.96 31.82
N PHE A 333 -35.28 -30.01 31.24
CA PHE A 333 -35.77 -30.01 29.85
C PHE A 333 -37.27 -29.70 29.72
N GLY A 334 -37.99 -29.54 30.83
CA GLY A 334 -39.43 -29.32 30.86
C GLY A 334 -40.22 -30.47 30.24
N SER A 335 -41.23 -30.16 29.42
CA SER A 335 -42.05 -31.13 28.69
C SER A 335 -41.60 -31.38 27.24
N ASP A 336 -40.56 -30.70 26.78
CA ASP A 336 -40.18 -30.67 25.36
C ASP A 336 -39.48 -31.96 24.94
N ASP A 337 -39.75 -32.48 23.74
CA ASP A 337 -39.04 -33.65 23.20
C ASP A 337 -37.51 -33.41 23.17
N VAL A 338 -36.71 -34.39 23.59
CA VAL A 338 -35.25 -34.25 23.74
C VAL A 338 -34.50 -35.18 22.81
N LEU A 339 -33.47 -34.66 22.17
CA LEU A 339 -32.45 -35.42 21.46
C LEU A 339 -31.21 -35.52 22.35
N LEU A 340 -30.62 -36.71 22.40
CA LEU A 340 -29.39 -37.00 23.12
C LEU A 340 -28.37 -37.56 22.14
N PHE A 341 -27.16 -37.03 22.16
CA PHE A 341 -26.08 -37.40 21.26
C PHE A 341 -24.80 -37.73 22.05
N ASP A 342 -24.01 -38.66 21.52
CA ASP A 342 -22.57 -38.75 21.75
C ASP A 342 -21.90 -37.94 20.64
N VAL A 343 -21.19 -36.89 21.03
CA VAL A 343 -20.52 -35.91 20.16
C VAL A 343 -19.00 -35.94 20.38
N THR A 344 -18.47 -37.05 20.91
CA THR A 344 -17.02 -37.22 21.15
C THR A 344 -16.20 -37.01 19.88
N ASP A 345 -16.70 -37.49 18.73
CA ASP A 345 -16.26 -37.02 17.42
C ASP A 345 -17.35 -36.13 16.83
N TYR A 346 -17.06 -34.84 16.70
CA TYR A 346 -18.02 -33.86 16.18
C TYR A 346 -18.40 -34.09 14.71
N ARG A 347 -17.59 -34.84 13.96
CA ARG A 347 -17.80 -35.16 12.54
C ARG A 347 -18.75 -36.34 12.36
N GLU A 348 -18.78 -37.25 13.34
CA GLU A 348 -19.64 -38.43 13.35
C GLU A 348 -20.52 -38.53 14.63
N PRO A 349 -21.41 -37.55 14.91
CA PRO A 349 -22.28 -37.63 16.07
C PRO A 349 -23.18 -38.87 16.03
N VAL A 350 -23.33 -39.52 17.18
CA VAL A 350 -24.16 -40.72 17.35
C VAL A 350 -25.42 -40.36 18.14
N VAL A 351 -26.59 -40.69 17.59
CA VAL A 351 -27.87 -40.49 18.26
C VAL A 351 -28.07 -41.56 19.33
N LEU A 352 -28.26 -41.14 20.57
CA LEU A 352 -28.49 -42.06 21.68
C LEU A 352 -29.99 -42.29 21.89
N ARG A 353 -30.38 -43.57 21.94
CA ARG A 353 -31.77 -44.04 22.09
C ARG A 353 -31.93 -44.87 23.36
N GLY A 354 -33.15 -45.18 23.75
CA GLY A 354 -33.41 -46.10 24.88
C GLY A 354 -33.34 -45.47 26.27
N PHE A 355 -33.12 -44.15 26.37
CA PHE A 355 -33.30 -43.41 27.61
C PHE A 355 -34.79 -43.30 28.00
N ARG A 356 -35.07 -43.18 29.29
CA ARG A 356 -36.43 -43.01 29.81
C ARG A 356 -36.62 -41.60 30.31
N ARG A 357 -37.69 -40.96 29.87
CA ARG A 357 -38.14 -39.68 30.46
C ARG A 357 -39.01 -39.93 31.69
N SER A 358 -38.80 -39.15 32.73
CA SER A 358 -39.60 -39.13 33.94
C SER A 358 -39.85 -37.69 34.39
N ALA A 359 -41.00 -37.12 34.03
CA ALA A 359 -41.30 -35.69 34.23
C ALA A 359 -40.23 -34.79 33.59
N ASP A 360 -39.47 -34.03 34.39
CA ASP A 360 -38.40 -33.12 33.96
C ASP A 360 -37.03 -33.83 33.80
N SER A 361 -36.93 -35.13 34.11
CA SER A 361 -35.67 -35.88 34.03
C SER A 361 -35.57 -36.85 32.86
N LEU A 362 -34.33 -37.08 32.40
CA LEU A 362 -33.92 -38.13 31.47
C LEU A 362 -32.98 -39.09 32.21
N LEU A 363 -33.31 -40.37 32.15
CA LEU A 363 -32.63 -41.44 32.88
C LEU A 363 -32.11 -42.49 31.91
N TYR A 364 -30.83 -42.82 32.01
CA TYR A 364 -30.21 -43.90 31.23
C TYR A 364 -28.95 -44.44 31.91
N ASN A 365 -28.55 -45.64 31.49
CA ASN A 365 -27.30 -46.28 31.81
C ASN A 365 -26.44 -46.31 30.55
N ASP A 366 -25.18 -45.90 30.66
CA ASP A 366 -24.18 -46.06 29.61
C ASP A 366 -22.97 -46.86 30.11
N THR A 367 -22.30 -47.59 29.22
CA THR A 367 -21.10 -48.37 29.54
C THR A 367 -19.87 -47.59 29.14
N LEU A 368 -19.16 -47.06 30.13
CA LEU A 368 -17.96 -46.27 29.93
C LEU A 368 -16.72 -47.17 29.88
N THR A 369 -15.78 -46.87 28.97
CA THR A 369 -14.61 -47.73 28.70
C THR A 369 -13.30 -47.21 29.31
N GLY A 370 -13.37 -46.22 30.21
CA GLY A 370 -12.17 -45.53 30.72
C GLY A 370 -11.62 -44.46 29.78
N SER A 371 -12.50 -43.85 28.97
CA SER A 371 -12.26 -42.59 28.28
C SER A 371 -13.54 -41.77 28.37
N SER A 372 -13.41 -40.47 28.60
CA SER A 372 -14.56 -39.60 28.74
C SER A 372 -15.35 -39.50 27.42
N VAL A 373 -16.66 -39.72 27.50
CA VAL A 373 -17.59 -39.54 26.39
C VAL A 373 -18.18 -38.14 26.47
N HIS A 374 -18.20 -37.40 25.36
CA HIS A 374 -18.80 -36.09 25.28
C HIS A 374 -20.27 -36.21 24.86
N TYR A 375 -21.19 -35.82 25.73
CA TYR A 375 -22.62 -35.88 25.49
C TYR A 375 -23.21 -34.50 25.22
N TYR A 376 -24.18 -34.44 24.32
CA TYR A 376 -25.01 -33.25 24.08
C TYR A 376 -26.49 -33.61 24.11
N ALA A 377 -27.24 -33.01 25.03
CA ALA A 377 -28.67 -33.18 25.16
C ALA A 377 -29.40 -31.85 24.87
N VAL A 378 -30.44 -31.90 24.03
CA VAL A 378 -31.14 -30.71 23.55
C VAL A 378 -32.63 -30.93 23.38
N SER A 379 -33.45 -30.05 23.95
CA SER A 379 -34.87 -29.95 23.62
C SER A 379 -35.04 -29.55 22.15
N ARG A 380 -35.98 -30.14 21.43
CA ARG A 380 -36.23 -29.81 20.01
C ARG A 380 -36.54 -28.33 19.77
N SER A 381 -37.20 -27.68 20.73
CA SER A 381 -37.49 -26.24 20.74
C SER A 381 -36.23 -25.36 20.89
N SER A 382 -35.14 -25.94 21.39
CA SER A 382 -33.86 -25.27 21.67
C SER A 382 -32.76 -25.62 20.66
N LEU A 383 -33.10 -26.29 19.55
CA LEU A 383 -32.17 -26.48 18.43
C LEU A 383 -31.71 -25.13 17.89
N MET A 384 -30.42 -24.99 17.65
CA MET A 384 -29.82 -23.74 17.19
C MET A 384 -30.10 -23.53 15.70
N LYS A 385 -30.13 -22.27 15.26
CA LYS A 385 -30.28 -21.91 13.84
C LYS A 385 -28.96 -21.36 13.31
N PRO A 386 -28.42 -21.90 12.21
CA PRO A 386 -27.23 -21.35 11.59
C PRO A 386 -27.57 -20.13 10.71
N SER A 387 -26.55 -19.37 10.31
CA SER A 387 -26.69 -18.43 9.20
C SER A 387 -26.52 -19.20 7.88
N ILE A 388 -27.35 -18.90 6.87
CA ILE A 388 -27.40 -19.67 5.63
C ILE A 388 -27.41 -18.71 4.44
N SER A 389 -26.50 -18.92 3.48
CA SER A 389 -26.46 -18.20 2.22
C SER A 389 -26.20 -19.13 1.05
N TYR A 390 -26.98 -18.98 -0.03
CA TYR A 390 -26.69 -19.65 -1.30
C TYR A 390 -25.37 -19.12 -1.87
N ARG A 391 -24.54 -20.02 -2.42
CA ARG A 391 -23.27 -19.65 -3.05
C ARG A 391 -23.11 -20.43 -4.36
N SER A 392 -22.76 -19.70 -5.42
CA SER A 392 -22.26 -20.29 -6.65
C SER A 392 -20.74 -20.34 -6.55
N VAL A 393 -20.19 -21.43 -6.03
CA VAL A 393 -18.75 -21.56 -5.82
C VAL A 393 -18.09 -22.09 -7.08
N GLN A 394 -17.06 -21.40 -7.58
CA GLN A 394 -16.19 -21.92 -8.63
C GLN A 394 -15.06 -22.73 -8.00
N SER A 395 -14.78 -23.92 -8.53
CA SER A 395 -13.57 -24.65 -8.17
C SER A 395 -12.36 -23.96 -8.80
N LEU A 396 -11.52 -23.34 -7.97
CA LEU A 396 -10.26 -22.73 -8.41
C LEU A 396 -9.16 -23.77 -8.64
N ARG A 397 -9.40 -25.01 -8.22
CA ARG A 397 -8.47 -26.14 -8.35
C ARG A 397 -8.54 -26.86 -9.69
N ASP A 398 -9.53 -26.52 -10.51
CA ASP A 398 -9.73 -27.09 -11.84
C ASP A 398 -9.32 -26.13 -12.97
N ASP A 399 -8.56 -25.09 -12.64
CA ASP A 399 -8.04 -24.17 -13.63
C ASP A 399 -7.21 -24.93 -14.68
N PRO A 400 -7.49 -24.77 -16.00
CA PRO A 400 -6.82 -25.55 -17.03
C PRO A 400 -5.43 -25.02 -17.38
N VAL A 401 -5.13 -23.77 -17.03
CA VAL A 401 -3.88 -23.04 -17.34
C VAL A 401 -3.53 -22.13 -16.18
N CYS A 402 -2.24 -22.04 -15.84
CA CYS A 402 -1.76 -21.06 -14.87
C CYS A 402 -1.81 -19.64 -15.46
N PRO A 403 -2.37 -18.65 -14.77
CA PRO A 403 -2.25 -17.27 -15.23
C PRO A 403 -0.82 -16.75 -15.10
N ASP A 404 -0.37 -15.90 -16.02
CA ASP A 404 0.85 -15.09 -15.88
C ASP A 404 0.68 -14.03 -14.79
N MET A 405 -0.54 -13.50 -14.64
CA MET A 405 -0.90 -12.53 -13.61
C MET A 405 -2.22 -12.89 -12.92
N LEU A 406 -2.23 -12.90 -11.59
CA LEU A 406 -3.41 -13.11 -10.78
C LEU A 406 -3.77 -11.83 -10.01
N ILE A 407 -5.02 -11.38 -10.14
CA ILE A 407 -5.59 -10.26 -9.39
C ILE A 407 -6.56 -10.83 -8.35
N ILE A 408 -6.25 -10.71 -7.07
CA ILE A 408 -7.13 -11.13 -5.97
C ILE A 408 -7.79 -9.88 -5.39
N TYR A 409 -9.11 -9.80 -5.46
CA TYR A 409 -9.85 -8.58 -5.12
C TYR A 409 -10.97 -8.85 -4.11
N ASN A 410 -11.30 -7.86 -3.29
CA ASN A 410 -12.58 -7.88 -2.57
C ASN A 410 -13.72 -7.56 -3.53
N ARG A 411 -14.86 -8.27 -3.47
CA ARG A 411 -16.04 -8.06 -4.34
C ARG A 411 -16.46 -6.60 -4.57
N ARG A 412 -16.20 -5.72 -3.60
CA ARG A 412 -16.42 -4.27 -3.70
C ARG A 412 -15.66 -3.64 -4.88
N PHE A 413 -14.51 -4.17 -5.27
CA PHE A 413 -13.61 -3.61 -6.28
C PHE A 413 -13.59 -4.44 -7.57
N LYS A 414 -14.66 -5.19 -7.83
CA LYS A 414 -14.77 -6.09 -8.98
C LYS A 414 -14.53 -5.38 -10.31
N ASP A 415 -15.14 -4.20 -10.49
CA ASP A 415 -15.09 -3.50 -11.77
C ASP A 415 -13.66 -3.04 -12.09
N ALA A 416 -12.98 -2.36 -11.15
CA ALA A 416 -11.56 -2.01 -11.24
C ALA A 416 -10.66 -3.24 -11.53
N ALA A 417 -10.89 -4.36 -10.83
CA ALA A 417 -10.09 -5.57 -11.02
C ALA A 417 -10.30 -6.19 -12.43
N LEU A 418 -11.52 -6.17 -12.95
CA LEU A 418 -11.83 -6.69 -14.29
C LEU A 418 -11.35 -5.76 -15.41
N GLU A 419 -11.37 -4.45 -15.18
CA GLU A 419 -10.82 -3.46 -16.10
C GLU A 419 -9.30 -3.62 -16.23
N LEU A 420 -8.57 -3.66 -15.11
CA LEU A 420 -7.13 -3.87 -15.13
C LEU A 420 -6.76 -5.25 -15.71
N LYS A 421 -7.53 -6.30 -15.38
CA LYS A 421 -7.39 -7.62 -16.01
C LYS A 421 -7.45 -7.49 -17.54
N SER A 422 -8.47 -6.83 -18.06
CA SER A 422 -8.71 -6.72 -19.51
C SER A 422 -7.59 -5.96 -20.21
N TYR A 423 -7.05 -4.92 -19.57
CA TYR A 423 -5.89 -4.19 -20.08
C TYR A 423 -4.62 -5.07 -20.09
N ARG A 424 -4.35 -5.79 -18.99
CA ARG A 424 -3.16 -6.65 -18.84
C ARG A 424 -3.17 -7.90 -19.75
N GLU A 425 -4.33 -8.33 -20.25
CA GLU A 425 -4.43 -9.38 -21.29
C GLU A 425 -3.76 -8.96 -22.62
N GLY A 426 -3.47 -7.67 -22.84
CA GLY A 426 -2.67 -7.19 -23.98
C GLY A 426 -1.35 -6.51 -23.60
N HIS A 427 -1.15 -6.18 -22.32
CA HIS A 427 -0.11 -5.25 -21.87
C HIS A 427 0.68 -5.80 -20.67
N LEU A 428 1.21 -7.02 -20.80
CA LEU A 428 2.12 -7.60 -19.83
C LEU A 428 3.53 -7.70 -20.44
N ALA A 429 4.45 -6.86 -19.97
CA ALA A 429 5.78 -6.75 -20.55
C ALA A 429 6.53 -8.10 -20.59
N GLY A 430 7.07 -8.45 -21.75
CA GLY A 430 7.81 -9.70 -21.95
C GLY A 430 6.93 -10.96 -22.05
N VAL A 431 5.62 -10.82 -22.23
CA VAL A 431 4.68 -11.93 -22.44
C VAL A 431 3.83 -11.67 -23.68
N ALA A 432 3.93 -12.53 -24.69
CA ALA A 432 3.32 -12.30 -26.00
C ALA A 432 1.78 -12.52 -26.01
N ASP A 433 1.29 -13.47 -25.22
CA ASP A 433 -0.14 -13.80 -25.10
C ASP A 433 -0.49 -14.01 -23.60
N PRO A 434 -0.55 -12.93 -22.80
CA PRO A 434 -0.69 -13.05 -21.35
C PRO A 434 -2.02 -13.68 -20.93
N VAL A 435 -1.96 -14.62 -20.00
CA VAL A 435 -3.17 -15.12 -19.30
C VAL A 435 -3.32 -14.37 -17.99
N VAL A 436 -4.37 -13.55 -17.87
CA VAL A 436 -4.65 -12.80 -16.64
C VAL A 436 -5.95 -13.31 -16.01
N LYS A 437 -5.94 -13.57 -14.70
CA LYS A 437 -7.12 -14.01 -13.97
C LYS A 437 -7.44 -13.05 -12.84
N ALA A 438 -8.71 -12.72 -12.66
CA ALA A 438 -9.20 -11.97 -11.50
C ALA A 438 -10.12 -12.87 -10.66
N VAL A 439 -9.89 -12.93 -9.35
CA VAL A 439 -10.60 -13.82 -8.41
C VAL A 439 -11.05 -13.04 -7.17
N ASP A 440 -12.31 -13.22 -6.75
CA ASP A 440 -12.80 -12.69 -5.48
C ASP A 440 -12.10 -13.41 -4.32
N ILE A 441 -11.60 -12.66 -3.35
CA ILE A 441 -10.95 -13.21 -2.15
C ILE A 441 -11.85 -14.22 -1.42
N GLU A 442 -13.16 -14.08 -1.50
CA GLU A 442 -14.11 -15.04 -0.94
C GLU A 442 -14.04 -16.41 -1.62
N ASP A 443 -13.82 -16.48 -2.93
CA ASP A 443 -13.64 -17.75 -3.66
C ASP A 443 -12.30 -18.42 -3.24
N VAL A 444 -11.29 -17.61 -2.92
CA VAL A 444 -10.01 -18.10 -2.38
C VAL A 444 -10.22 -18.74 -1.00
N TYR A 445 -10.95 -18.09 -0.09
CA TYR A 445 -11.29 -18.69 1.20
C TYR A 445 -12.11 -19.97 1.03
N ASP A 446 -13.13 -19.92 0.20
CA ASP A 446 -14.02 -21.07 -0.04
C ASP A 446 -13.17 -22.29 -0.48
N ASN A 447 -12.22 -22.14 -1.41
CA ASN A 447 -11.39 -23.23 -1.95
C ASN A 447 -10.16 -23.64 -1.12
N PHE A 448 -9.60 -22.75 -0.29
CA PHE A 448 -8.28 -22.96 0.34
C PHE A 448 -8.24 -22.84 1.88
N SER A 449 -9.37 -22.52 2.51
CA SER A 449 -9.55 -22.58 3.98
C SER A 449 -10.90 -23.16 4.39
N GLY A 450 -11.66 -23.73 3.45
CA GLY A 450 -13.03 -24.22 3.68
C GLY A 450 -14.05 -23.10 3.92
N GLY A 451 -13.75 -21.89 3.46
CA GLY A 451 -14.61 -20.71 3.57
C GLY A 451 -14.35 -19.82 4.78
N LEU A 452 -13.37 -20.17 5.63
CA LEU A 452 -12.90 -19.34 6.74
C LEU A 452 -12.04 -18.18 6.22
N LYS A 453 -12.28 -16.97 6.72
CA LYS A 453 -11.35 -15.86 6.48
C LYS A 453 -10.00 -16.19 7.12
N ASP A 454 -8.98 -16.39 6.31
CA ASP A 454 -7.62 -16.71 6.73
C ASP A 454 -6.62 -16.24 5.66
N PRO A 455 -5.66 -15.34 5.98
CA PRO A 455 -4.69 -14.86 5.00
C PRO A 455 -3.85 -15.99 4.38
N VAL A 456 -3.61 -17.09 5.09
CA VAL A 456 -2.84 -18.23 4.56
C VAL A 456 -3.55 -18.91 3.38
N ALA A 457 -4.88 -18.75 3.25
CA ALA A 457 -5.62 -19.23 2.08
C ALA A 457 -5.11 -18.60 0.77
N ILE A 458 -4.65 -17.34 0.81
CA ILE A 458 -4.04 -16.66 -0.34
C ILE A 458 -2.77 -17.41 -0.75
N ARG A 459 -1.85 -17.64 0.20
CA ARG A 459 -0.63 -18.41 -0.05
C ARG A 459 -0.93 -19.82 -0.55
N ASN A 460 -1.92 -20.49 0.04
CA ASN A 460 -2.32 -21.84 -0.38
C ASN A 460 -2.78 -21.87 -1.84
N TYR A 461 -3.51 -20.84 -2.30
CA TYR A 461 -3.88 -20.74 -3.72
C TYR A 461 -2.67 -20.52 -4.61
N LEU A 462 -1.78 -19.60 -4.24
CA LEU A 462 -0.55 -19.32 -5.00
C LEU A 462 0.35 -20.55 -5.07
N LYS A 463 0.51 -21.27 -3.95
CA LYS A 463 1.27 -22.52 -3.88
C LYS A 463 0.65 -23.63 -4.73
N PHE A 464 -0.67 -23.76 -4.73
CA PHE A 464 -1.37 -24.68 -5.62
C PHE A 464 -1.03 -24.39 -7.10
N LEU A 465 -1.12 -23.12 -7.53
CA LEU A 465 -0.76 -22.74 -8.90
C LEU A 465 0.71 -23.07 -9.21
N TYR A 466 1.62 -22.71 -8.31
CA TYR A 466 3.05 -22.94 -8.47
C TYR A 466 3.38 -24.43 -8.59
N ASP A 467 2.94 -25.27 -7.64
CA ASP A 467 3.25 -26.70 -7.62
C ASP A 467 2.56 -27.47 -8.76
N HIS A 468 1.31 -27.13 -9.07
CA HIS A 468 0.53 -27.82 -10.10
C HIS A 468 1.13 -27.62 -11.49
N PHE A 469 1.45 -26.37 -11.86
CA PHE A 469 1.83 -26.03 -13.23
C PHE A 469 3.35 -26.10 -13.48
N SER A 470 4.19 -25.90 -12.45
CA SER A 470 5.65 -26.08 -12.58
C SER A 470 6.03 -27.51 -12.98
N LEU A 471 5.30 -28.51 -12.48
CA LEU A 471 5.48 -29.92 -12.83
C LEU A 471 5.02 -30.25 -14.25
N ALA A 472 4.09 -29.46 -14.82
CA ALA A 472 3.54 -29.65 -16.16
C ALA A 472 4.36 -28.95 -17.27
N GLY A 473 5.40 -28.18 -16.93
CA GLY A 473 6.25 -27.46 -17.89
C GLY A 473 5.60 -26.22 -18.52
N SER A 474 4.58 -25.65 -17.86
CA SER A 474 3.81 -24.47 -18.28
C SER A 474 4.27 -23.20 -17.52
N PRO A 475 3.95 -21.96 -17.98
CA PRO A 475 4.28 -20.75 -17.22
C PRO A 475 3.70 -20.80 -15.80
N VAL A 476 4.45 -20.29 -14.82
CA VAL A 476 4.30 -20.68 -13.39
C VAL A 476 3.51 -19.67 -12.53
N LEU A 477 3.09 -18.52 -13.08
CA LEU A 477 2.70 -17.27 -12.38
C LEU A 477 3.91 -16.33 -12.22
N LYS A 478 3.74 -15.07 -12.63
CA LYS A 478 4.78 -14.03 -12.57
C LYS A 478 4.40 -12.87 -11.66
N TYR A 479 3.11 -12.51 -11.65
CA TYR A 479 2.61 -11.34 -10.94
C TYR A 479 1.36 -11.65 -10.10
N VAL A 480 1.29 -11.10 -8.89
CA VAL A 480 0.10 -11.12 -8.04
C VAL A 480 -0.24 -9.70 -7.62
N LEU A 481 -1.48 -9.28 -7.86
CA LEU A 481 -1.99 -8.00 -7.39
C LEU A 481 -3.12 -8.24 -6.38
N LEU A 482 -2.97 -7.66 -5.19
CA LEU A 482 -4.01 -7.64 -4.15
C LEU A 482 -4.81 -6.33 -4.24
N VAL A 483 -6.13 -6.39 -4.34
CA VAL A 483 -6.99 -5.20 -4.46
C VAL A 483 -7.91 -5.08 -3.25
N GLY A 484 -7.52 -4.20 -2.33
CA GLY A 484 -8.26 -3.86 -1.12
C GLY A 484 -7.35 -3.60 0.07
N GLN A 485 -7.83 -2.77 1.01
CA GLN A 485 -7.16 -2.52 2.28
C GLN A 485 -7.07 -3.78 3.15
N GLY A 486 -5.96 -3.94 3.88
CA GLY A 486 -5.86 -4.85 5.02
C GLY A 486 -5.53 -4.09 6.30
N THR A 487 -5.82 -4.66 7.47
CA THR A 487 -5.52 -4.08 8.79
C THR A 487 -5.13 -5.17 9.79
N HIS A 488 -4.61 -4.78 10.97
CA HIS A 488 -4.43 -5.74 12.07
C HIS A 488 -5.75 -6.21 12.72
N ASP A 489 -6.88 -5.60 12.40
CA ASP A 489 -8.20 -5.95 12.93
C ASP A 489 -8.98 -6.88 11.98
N GLN A 490 -8.41 -8.05 11.72
CA GLN A 490 -8.95 -9.00 10.73
C GLN A 490 -10.31 -9.59 11.13
N ARG A 491 -10.63 -9.59 12.44
CA ARG A 491 -11.91 -10.04 13.01
C ARG A 491 -12.95 -8.91 13.12
N ASP A 492 -12.61 -7.69 12.72
CA ASP A 492 -13.44 -6.49 12.82
C ASP A 492 -13.96 -6.24 14.26
N ILE A 493 -13.06 -6.39 15.25
CA ILE A 493 -13.30 -6.13 16.68
C ILE A 493 -13.64 -4.66 16.92
N LEU A 494 -13.03 -3.75 16.15
CA LEU A 494 -13.22 -2.31 16.22
C LEU A 494 -14.37 -1.81 15.35
N HIS A 495 -15.03 -2.72 14.60
CA HIS A 495 -16.20 -2.44 13.75
C HIS A 495 -15.95 -1.32 12.71
N ARG A 496 -14.81 -1.40 12.04
CA ARG A 496 -14.39 -0.44 11.00
C ARG A 496 -14.71 -0.94 9.59
N GLY A 497 -14.81 -2.25 9.39
CA GLY A 497 -15.16 -2.84 8.10
C GLY A 497 -14.17 -2.51 6.97
N ASN A 498 -12.90 -2.31 7.33
CA ASN A 498 -11.82 -1.89 6.43
C ASN A 498 -10.73 -2.95 6.20
N ASP A 499 -10.85 -4.14 6.79
CA ASP A 499 -10.03 -5.31 6.40
C ASP A 499 -10.72 -6.08 5.25
N LEU A 500 -10.45 -5.65 4.02
CA LEU A 500 -11.10 -6.10 2.78
C LEU A 500 -10.34 -7.23 2.08
N VAL A 501 -9.00 -7.14 2.06
CA VAL A 501 -8.08 -8.23 1.69
C VAL A 501 -6.98 -8.25 2.77
N PRO A 502 -6.90 -9.30 3.60
CA PRO A 502 -6.11 -9.27 4.83
C PRO A 502 -4.61 -9.18 4.57
N LEU A 503 -3.90 -8.58 5.51
CA LEU A 503 -2.44 -8.64 5.62
C LEU A 503 -2.02 -9.98 6.25
N TYR A 504 -0.80 -10.45 6.00
CA TYR A 504 -0.18 -11.47 6.82
C TYR A 504 0.72 -10.81 7.88
N MET A 505 0.35 -10.96 9.15
CA MET A 505 1.10 -10.42 10.27
C MET A 505 2.05 -11.49 10.79
N ASN A 506 3.31 -11.47 10.36
CA ASN A 506 4.33 -12.42 10.77
C ASN A 506 4.72 -12.17 12.25
N ILE A 507 4.51 -13.19 13.09
CA ILE A 507 4.84 -13.20 14.52
C ILE A 507 6.15 -13.96 14.83
N TYR A 508 6.83 -14.50 13.82
CA TYR A 508 7.92 -15.47 13.99
C TYR A 508 9.31 -14.93 13.69
N TYR A 509 9.47 -13.65 13.34
CA TYR A 509 10.79 -13.06 13.14
C TYR A 509 11.54 -12.93 14.48
N SER A 510 12.30 -13.97 14.83
CA SER A 510 13.12 -14.03 16.03
C SER A 510 14.18 -12.93 15.99
N GLY A 511 14.04 -11.89 16.81
CA GLY A 511 14.92 -10.72 16.80
C GLY A 511 14.15 -9.40 16.77
N GLU A 512 13.02 -9.41 16.08
CA GLU A 512 12.14 -8.26 15.92
C GLU A 512 11.29 -8.06 17.19
N LYS A 513 11.08 -6.80 17.55
CA LYS A 513 10.34 -6.40 18.76
C LYS A 513 8.84 -6.32 18.50
N GLU A 514 8.40 -6.58 17.28
CA GLU A 514 7.06 -6.26 16.80
C GLU A 514 6.58 -7.32 15.82
N ALA A 515 5.28 -7.43 15.76
CA ALA A 515 4.55 -7.76 14.55
C ALA A 515 5.15 -7.16 13.28
N VAL A 516 5.25 -7.94 12.21
CA VAL A 516 5.63 -7.36 10.92
C VAL A 516 4.63 -7.78 9.85
N GLU A 517 4.11 -6.81 9.10
CA GLU A 517 3.44 -7.08 7.83
C GLU A 517 4.44 -7.68 6.84
N ASP A 518 4.14 -8.89 6.35
CA ASP A 518 5.03 -9.65 5.47
C ASP A 518 4.22 -10.20 4.30
N GLU A 519 4.05 -9.39 3.25
CA GLU A 519 3.39 -9.84 2.02
C GLU A 519 4.25 -10.83 1.23
N ASP A 520 5.58 -10.80 1.40
CA ASP A 520 6.49 -11.77 0.78
C ASP A 520 6.16 -13.20 1.23
N PHE A 521 5.59 -13.40 2.43
CA PHE A 521 5.07 -14.70 2.86
C PHE A 521 4.13 -15.34 1.85
N PHE A 522 3.26 -14.55 1.21
CA PHE A 522 2.30 -15.08 0.24
C PHE A 522 2.99 -15.67 -1.00
N THR A 523 4.19 -15.20 -1.34
CA THR A 523 4.92 -15.57 -2.56
C THR A 523 6.19 -16.40 -2.33
N LYS A 524 6.49 -16.80 -1.09
CA LYS A 524 7.50 -17.85 -0.79
C LYS A 524 6.86 -19.23 -1.01
N LEU A 525 7.02 -19.85 -2.18
CA LEU A 525 6.26 -21.03 -2.62
C LEU A 525 7.10 -22.32 -2.76
N ASP A 526 8.42 -22.19 -2.82
CA ASP A 526 9.44 -23.22 -3.05
C ASP A 526 9.70 -24.22 -1.89
N ASP A 527 8.76 -24.40 -0.97
CA ASP A 527 8.94 -25.17 0.28
C ASP A 527 10.04 -24.63 1.23
N GLY A 528 10.34 -23.33 1.14
CA GLY A 528 11.23 -22.62 2.06
C GLY A 528 12.68 -23.01 1.82
N ILE A 529 13.06 -23.29 0.57
CA ILE A 529 14.43 -23.68 0.23
C ILE A 529 15.36 -22.48 0.40
N ASP A 530 14.94 -21.30 -0.08
CA ASP A 530 15.75 -20.08 -0.02
C ASP A 530 15.13 -18.93 0.80
N HIS A 531 13.86 -19.06 1.21
CA HIS A 531 13.10 -18.03 1.94
C HIS A 531 12.91 -16.72 1.16
N ILE A 532 12.96 -16.77 -0.17
CA ILE A 532 12.81 -15.65 -1.10
C ILE A 532 11.47 -15.78 -1.82
N GLN A 533 10.92 -14.65 -2.27
CA GLN A 533 9.69 -14.64 -3.08
C GLN A 533 9.91 -15.19 -4.50
N ASP A 534 9.07 -16.15 -4.89
CA ASP A 534 9.01 -16.77 -6.22
C ASP A 534 8.24 -15.92 -7.24
N VAL A 535 7.36 -15.03 -6.78
CA VAL A 535 6.42 -14.26 -7.61
C VAL A 535 6.43 -12.78 -7.19
N ALA A 536 6.41 -11.86 -8.16
CA ALA A 536 6.31 -10.42 -7.89
C ALA A 536 4.90 -10.06 -7.38
N ILE A 537 4.83 -9.37 -6.24
CA ILE A 537 3.57 -8.98 -5.59
C ILE A 537 3.45 -7.47 -5.43
N GLY A 538 2.23 -6.96 -5.53
CA GLY A 538 1.87 -5.59 -5.17
C GLY A 538 0.43 -5.48 -4.69
N ARG A 539 0.05 -4.32 -4.14
CA ARG A 539 -1.27 -4.06 -3.58
C ARG A 539 -1.84 -2.70 -4.01
N LEU A 540 -3.12 -2.69 -4.38
CA LEU A 540 -3.94 -1.46 -4.40
C LEU A 540 -4.66 -1.32 -3.05
N ALA A 541 -4.12 -0.50 -2.16
CA ALA A 541 -4.64 -0.26 -0.81
C ALA A 541 -5.83 0.73 -0.86
N VAL A 542 -7.01 0.22 -1.23
CA VAL A 542 -8.23 0.98 -1.48
C VAL A 542 -9.36 0.60 -0.52
N LEU A 543 -10.19 1.59 -0.14
CA LEU A 543 -11.35 1.41 0.74
C LEU A 543 -12.68 1.52 -0.02
N THR A 544 -12.69 2.26 -1.14
CA THR A 544 -13.91 2.58 -1.90
C THR A 544 -13.78 2.25 -3.39
N GLU A 545 -14.92 2.02 -4.05
CA GLU A 545 -15.00 1.78 -5.50
C GLU A 545 -14.37 2.91 -6.31
N HIS A 546 -14.60 4.17 -5.90
CA HIS A 546 -14.01 5.34 -6.56
C HIS A 546 -12.49 5.30 -6.55
N GLU A 547 -11.87 5.03 -5.38
CA GLU A 547 -10.41 4.94 -5.27
C GLU A 547 -9.84 3.82 -6.15
N ALA A 548 -10.51 2.66 -6.17
CA ALA A 548 -10.08 1.51 -6.97
C ALA A 548 -10.10 1.83 -8.47
N ASN A 549 -11.22 2.34 -8.98
CA ASN A 549 -11.37 2.69 -10.39
C ASN A 549 -10.40 3.83 -10.77
N ALA A 550 -10.33 4.91 -9.98
CA ALA A 550 -9.46 6.05 -10.26
C ALA A 550 -7.97 5.68 -10.26
N TRP A 551 -7.55 4.70 -9.46
CA TRP A 551 -6.16 4.23 -9.49
C TRP A 551 -5.89 3.32 -10.70
N VAL A 552 -6.81 2.42 -11.04
CA VAL A 552 -6.70 1.60 -12.26
C VAL A 552 -6.65 2.48 -13.52
N ASP A 553 -7.55 3.46 -13.64
CA ASP A 553 -7.57 4.42 -14.75
C ASP A 553 -6.22 5.13 -14.89
N ARG A 554 -5.64 5.58 -13.76
CA ARG A 554 -4.33 6.23 -13.75
C ARG A 554 -3.20 5.30 -14.18
N ILE A 555 -3.24 4.02 -13.81
CA ILE A 555 -2.22 3.04 -14.25
C ILE A 555 -2.30 2.84 -15.77
N ILE A 556 -3.51 2.70 -16.31
CA ILE A 556 -3.72 2.54 -17.75
C ILE A 556 -3.28 3.81 -18.51
N ASP A 557 -3.71 4.99 -18.06
CA ASP A 557 -3.35 6.27 -18.68
C ASP A 557 -1.83 6.55 -18.64
N TYR A 558 -1.18 6.19 -17.52
CA TYR A 558 0.26 6.34 -17.35
C TYR A 558 1.08 5.51 -18.35
N GLU A 559 0.57 4.37 -18.80
CA GLU A 559 1.25 3.48 -19.75
C GLU A 559 0.82 3.71 -21.20
N GLU A 560 -0.46 3.94 -21.48
CA GLU A 560 -0.98 4.13 -22.84
C GLU A 560 -0.86 5.58 -23.34
N HIS A 561 -1.07 6.56 -22.46
CA HIS A 561 -1.18 7.97 -22.82
C HIS A 561 -0.31 8.87 -21.93
N PRO A 562 0.98 8.55 -21.68
CA PRO A 562 1.82 9.37 -20.82
C PRO A 562 1.98 10.77 -21.38
N GLU A 563 1.90 11.78 -20.52
CA GLU A 563 2.29 13.15 -20.87
C GLU A 563 3.80 13.15 -21.24
N TYR A 564 4.15 13.57 -22.45
CA TYR A 564 5.56 13.65 -22.86
C TYR A 564 6.24 14.88 -22.25
N GLY A 565 7.47 14.70 -21.79
CA GLY A 565 8.32 15.76 -21.28
C GLY A 565 9.48 15.23 -20.43
N SER A 566 10.42 16.13 -20.14
CA SER A 566 11.59 15.85 -19.30
C SER A 566 11.29 15.40 -17.87
N TRP A 567 10.03 15.41 -17.42
CA TRP A 567 9.69 14.74 -16.15
C TRP A 567 9.96 13.24 -16.21
N LYS A 568 9.84 12.61 -17.40
CA LYS A 568 10.07 11.18 -17.65
C LYS A 568 11.54 10.75 -17.49
N ASP A 569 12.49 11.68 -17.58
CA ASP A 569 13.93 11.42 -17.34
C ASP A 569 14.43 12.00 -16.00
N LYS A 570 13.58 12.64 -15.20
CA LYS A 570 13.96 13.28 -13.94
C LYS A 570 13.85 12.35 -12.73
N ILE A 571 14.91 12.27 -11.94
CA ILE A 571 14.96 11.56 -10.65
C ILE A 571 15.23 12.58 -9.54
N VAL A 572 14.34 12.64 -8.54
CA VAL A 572 14.52 13.47 -7.34
C VAL A 572 15.05 12.59 -6.21
N ILE A 573 16.19 12.95 -5.64
CA ILE A 573 16.81 12.26 -4.50
C ILE A 573 16.74 13.17 -3.29
N VAL A 574 16.16 12.67 -2.22
CA VAL A 574 15.99 13.34 -0.93
C VAL A 574 16.77 12.55 0.11
N ALA A 575 17.70 13.19 0.80
CA ALA A 575 18.49 12.57 1.85
C ALA A 575 18.35 13.37 3.14
N ASP A 576 18.02 12.64 4.21
CA ASP A 576 18.02 13.14 5.58
C ASP A 576 19.43 13.51 6.05
N ASP A 577 19.53 14.22 7.18
CA ASP A 577 20.80 14.79 7.66
C ASP A 577 21.23 14.31 9.05
N GLU A 578 22.34 14.86 9.53
CA GLU A 578 22.97 14.51 10.81
C GLU A 578 22.40 15.25 12.04
N PHE A 579 21.34 16.04 11.86
CA PHE A 579 20.77 16.86 12.92
C PHE A 579 19.47 16.23 13.40
N SER A 580 19.44 15.80 14.66
CA SER A 580 18.21 15.36 15.34
C SER A 580 18.16 15.94 16.75
N SER A 581 16.98 15.90 17.37
CA SER A 581 16.75 16.45 18.71
C SER A 581 17.58 15.78 19.81
N ASN A 582 18.13 14.57 19.60
CA ASN A 582 18.75 13.76 20.65
C ASN A 582 20.11 13.10 20.32
N ARG A 583 20.75 13.46 19.18
CA ARG A 583 22.03 12.95 18.61
C ARG A 583 21.87 11.77 17.66
N ASP A 584 22.06 12.02 16.37
CA ASP A 584 22.37 11.01 15.37
C ASP A 584 23.51 11.52 14.47
N ASP A 585 24.53 10.71 14.20
CA ASP A 585 25.61 11.01 13.23
C ASP A 585 25.28 10.32 11.89
N ASP A 586 24.08 10.55 11.37
CA ASP A 586 23.46 9.76 10.29
C ASP A 586 23.82 10.25 8.88
N PHE A 587 25.12 10.47 8.64
CA PHE A 587 25.63 10.78 7.30
C PHE A 587 25.38 9.69 6.26
N ILE A 588 25.01 8.48 6.70
CA ILE A 588 24.77 7.32 5.84
C ILE A 588 23.76 7.63 4.74
N PHE A 589 22.67 8.34 5.04
CA PHE A 589 21.62 8.62 4.05
C PHE A 589 22.12 9.46 2.87
N MET A 590 22.95 10.45 3.15
CA MET A 590 23.54 11.28 2.11
C MET A 590 24.67 10.54 1.37
N LEU A 591 25.47 9.74 2.07
CA LEU A 591 26.49 8.89 1.44
C LEU A 591 25.86 7.88 0.46
N ASP A 592 24.74 7.27 0.83
CA ASP A 592 23.98 6.36 -0.03
C ASP A 592 23.43 7.09 -1.25
N ALA A 593 22.85 8.27 -1.06
CA ALA A 593 22.37 9.13 -2.15
C ALA A 593 23.50 9.54 -3.11
N GLU A 594 24.70 9.79 -2.60
CA GLU A 594 25.89 10.05 -3.41
C GLU A 594 26.35 8.80 -4.17
N GLU A 595 26.34 7.62 -3.56
CA GLU A 595 26.69 6.37 -4.24
C GLU A 595 25.73 6.10 -5.42
N LEU A 596 24.41 6.24 -5.18
CA LEU A 596 23.38 6.06 -6.20
C LEU A 596 23.56 7.01 -7.39
N SER A 597 23.81 8.29 -7.10
CA SER A 597 23.96 9.34 -8.10
C SER A 597 25.37 9.47 -8.68
N SER A 598 26.32 8.65 -8.22
CA SER A 598 27.68 8.65 -8.72
C SER A 598 27.77 8.17 -10.17
N ARG A 599 28.86 8.53 -10.85
CA ARG A 599 29.15 8.03 -12.20
C ARG A 599 29.30 6.51 -12.27
N SER A 600 29.56 5.83 -11.16
CA SER A 600 29.59 4.36 -11.05
C SER A 600 28.28 3.74 -10.57
N GLY A 601 27.33 4.55 -10.06
CA GLY A 601 26.06 4.09 -9.51
C GLY A 601 25.08 3.51 -10.54
N PRO A 602 23.86 3.16 -10.14
CA PRO A 602 22.92 2.46 -11.00
C PRO A 602 22.10 3.36 -11.95
N PHE A 603 22.04 4.69 -11.74
CA PHE A 603 21.17 5.53 -12.56
C PHE A 603 21.61 5.62 -14.03
N PRO A 604 20.66 5.62 -14.99
CA PRO A 604 20.97 5.80 -16.40
C PRO A 604 21.68 7.13 -16.66
N THR A 605 22.60 7.14 -17.63
CA THR A 605 23.34 8.36 -18.00
C THR A 605 22.41 9.46 -18.48
N CYS A 606 21.25 9.12 -19.04
CA CYS A 606 20.24 10.09 -19.49
C CYS A 606 19.45 10.75 -18.34
N ALA A 607 19.45 10.22 -17.11
CA ALA A 607 18.61 10.74 -16.03
C ALA A 607 19.02 12.17 -15.57
N ASP A 608 18.06 13.06 -15.38
CA ASP A 608 18.23 14.38 -14.74
C ASP A 608 18.10 14.23 -13.23
N ILE A 609 19.21 14.29 -12.51
CA ILE A 609 19.24 14.10 -11.06
C ILE A 609 19.00 15.45 -10.37
N LYS A 610 17.98 15.51 -9.50
CA LYS A 610 17.74 16.62 -8.56
C LYS A 610 18.04 16.14 -7.14
N LYS A 611 18.82 16.90 -6.38
CA LYS A 611 19.24 16.54 -5.02
C LYS A 611 18.68 17.53 -4.01
N VAL A 612 17.90 17.03 -3.06
CA VAL A 612 17.41 17.76 -1.89
C VAL A 612 18.04 17.13 -0.66
N TYR A 613 19.26 17.55 -0.34
CA TYR A 613 19.98 17.08 0.84
C TYR A 613 19.70 18.02 1.99
N LEU A 614 19.01 17.54 3.03
CA LEU A 614 18.59 18.37 4.15
C LEU A 614 19.78 19.10 4.79
N HIS A 615 20.96 18.46 4.81
CA HIS A 615 22.24 19.03 5.24
C HIS A 615 22.53 20.42 4.65
N ALA A 616 22.21 20.64 3.37
CA ALA A 616 22.48 21.90 2.66
C ALA A 616 21.50 23.04 2.98
N TYR A 617 20.46 22.78 3.78
CA TYR A 617 19.41 23.75 4.09
C TYR A 617 19.45 24.22 5.55
N PRO A 618 19.24 25.52 5.83
CA PRO A 618 19.25 26.06 7.17
C PRO A 618 17.99 25.70 7.97
N PHE A 619 18.13 25.63 9.29
CA PHE A 619 17.00 25.51 10.22
C PHE A 619 16.24 26.83 10.39
N VAL A 620 14.91 26.74 10.45
CA VAL A 620 14.01 27.81 10.88
C VAL A 620 13.03 27.22 11.90
N GLY A 621 13.24 27.49 13.18
CA GLY A 621 12.33 27.02 14.25
C GLY A 621 12.26 25.49 14.40
N GLY A 622 13.34 24.77 14.07
CA GLY A 622 13.42 23.30 14.18
C GLY A 622 12.94 22.53 12.94
N VAL A 623 12.63 23.23 11.85
CA VAL A 623 12.29 22.64 10.54
C VAL A 623 13.17 23.24 9.44
N LYS A 624 13.16 22.64 8.25
CA LYS A 624 13.87 23.14 7.06
C LYS A 624 12.89 23.53 5.94
N PRO A 625 12.29 24.73 6.01
CA PRO A 625 11.19 25.12 5.12
C PRO A 625 11.62 25.25 3.65
N ASP A 626 12.87 25.64 3.39
CA ASP A 626 13.40 25.73 2.03
C ASP A 626 13.57 24.34 1.40
N ALA A 627 14.04 23.34 2.16
CA ALA A 627 14.11 21.96 1.69
C ALA A 627 12.72 21.41 1.34
N LYS A 628 11.73 21.68 2.20
CA LYS A 628 10.32 21.34 1.93
C LYS A 628 9.80 22.00 0.65
N ARG A 629 10.02 23.31 0.50
CA ARG A 629 9.58 24.06 -0.68
C ARG A 629 10.18 23.47 -1.95
N ASP A 630 11.50 23.21 -1.94
CA ASP A 630 12.20 22.68 -3.11
C ASP A 630 11.73 21.25 -3.42
N LEU A 631 11.51 20.40 -2.42
CA LEU A 631 10.93 19.07 -2.60
C LEU A 631 9.52 19.14 -3.23
N ILE A 632 8.63 19.95 -2.66
CA ILE A 632 7.26 20.11 -3.18
C ILE A 632 7.28 20.64 -4.61
N LYS A 633 8.16 21.59 -4.91
CA LYS A 633 8.34 22.13 -6.25
C LYS A 633 8.81 21.07 -7.24
N GLU A 634 9.92 20.39 -6.97
CA GLU A 634 10.48 19.40 -7.90
C GLU A 634 9.54 18.21 -8.12
N TRP A 635 8.79 17.81 -7.08
CA TRP A 635 7.75 16.79 -7.21
C TRP A 635 6.57 17.29 -8.05
N SER A 636 6.09 18.51 -7.79
CA SER A 636 4.97 19.12 -8.53
C SER A 636 5.29 19.37 -10.00
N ASP A 637 6.54 19.68 -10.33
CA ASP A 637 7.04 19.81 -11.71
C ASP A 637 7.02 18.45 -12.46
N GLY A 638 6.88 17.35 -11.74
CA GLY A 638 6.90 15.99 -12.26
C GLY A 638 8.30 15.36 -12.25
N ALA A 639 8.34 14.06 -11.94
CA ALA A 639 9.52 13.21 -11.97
C ALA A 639 9.09 11.77 -12.29
N VAL A 640 10.00 10.95 -12.81
CA VAL A 640 9.75 9.51 -13.00
C VAL A 640 9.97 8.75 -11.69
N ILE A 641 10.91 9.22 -10.86
CA ILE A 641 11.26 8.62 -9.57
C ILE A 641 11.47 9.73 -8.52
N VAL A 642 10.91 9.53 -7.34
CA VAL A 642 11.30 10.26 -6.12
C VAL A 642 11.84 9.26 -5.11
N ASN A 643 13.10 9.40 -4.73
CA ASN A 643 13.79 8.54 -3.78
C ASN A 643 14.05 9.28 -2.48
N TYR A 644 13.55 8.74 -1.37
CA TYR A 644 13.87 9.19 -0.03
C TYR A 644 14.69 8.17 0.75
N SER A 645 15.80 8.62 1.33
CA SER A 645 16.61 7.88 2.30
C SER A 645 16.68 8.69 3.59
N GLY A 646 16.22 8.13 4.71
CA GLY A 646 16.14 8.87 5.98
C GLY A 646 15.27 8.26 7.05
N HIS A 647 15.04 9.01 8.13
CA HIS A 647 14.08 8.65 9.19
C HIS A 647 12.64 8.86 8.75
N GLY A 648 11.74 8.01 9.23
CA GLY A 648 10.37 8.00 8.75
C GLY A 648 9.39 7.51 9.78
N SER A 649 8.16 7.97 9.61
CA SER A 649 6.99 7.44 10.29
C SER A 649 5.83 7.39 9.30
N PRO A 650 4.70 6.77 9.64
CA PRO A 650 3.52 6.79 8.78
C PRO A 650 3.02 8.21 8.44
N LEU A 651 3.47 9.26 9.14
CA LEU A 651 2.94 10.63 9.01
C LEU A 651 3.95 11.71 8.60
N GLN A 652 5.26 11.42 8.60
CA GLN A 652 6.29 12.39 8.23
C GLN A 652 7.59 11.74 7.72
N MET A 653 8.32 12.51 6.92
CA MET A 653 9.70 12.29 6.51
C MET A 653 10.63 13.22 7.32
N ALA A 654 11.70 12.67 7.89
CA ALA A 654 12.71 13.34 8.72
C ALA A 654 12.16 13.97 10.02
N ASP A 655 13.05 14.28 10.97
CA ASP A 655 12.70 15.02 12.19
C ASP A 655 12.33 16.49 11.86
N GLU A 656 12.94 17.03 10.81
CA GLU A 656 12.80 18.38 10.24
C GLU A 656 11.45 18.58 9.55
N ARG A 657 10.66 17.51 9.39
CA ARG A 657 9.36 17.48 8.73
C ARG A 657 9.45 17.97 7.29
N VAL A 658 10.43 17.49 6.53
CA VAL A 658 10.62 17.89 5.12
C VAL A 658 9.37 17.60 4.28
N MET A 659 8.63 16.57 4.64
CA MET A 659 7.27 16.33 4.16
C MET A 659 6.41 15.74 5.30
N MET A 660 5.20 16.28 5.46
CA MET A 660 4.17 15.72 6.34
C MET A 660 3.03 15.16 5.50
N ASN A 661 2.24 14.26 6.08
CA ASN A 661 1.08 13.68 5.39
C ASN A 661 0.07 14.74 4.87
N SER A 662 -0.03 15.89 5.54
CA SER A 662 -0.86 17.02 5.09
C SER A 662 -0.31 17.74 3.86
N ASP A 663 1.00 17.67 3.62
CA ASP A 663 1.66 18.39 2.53
C ASP A 663 1.41 17.72 1.17
N ILE A 664 1.03 16.44 1.15
CA ILE A 664 0.66 15.68 -0.06
C ILE A 664 -0.41 16.42 -0.87
N TYR A 665 -1.39 17.04 -0.19
CA TYR A 665 -2.48 17.77 -0.84
C TYR A 665 -2.03 19.09 -1.51
N SER A 666 -0.76 19.46 -1.38
CA SER A 666 -0.15 20.61 -2.07
C SER A 666 0.58 20.21 -3.36
N LEU A 667 0.69 18.91 -3.66
CA LEU A 667 1.30 18.42 -4.89
C LEU A 667 0.38 18.69 -6.08
N THR A 668 0.97 19.20 -7.18
CA THR A 668 0.23 19.64 -8.38
C THR A 668 0.70 18.96 -9.66
N ASN A 669 1.35 17.81 -9.54
CA ASN A 669 1.95 17.09 -10.67
C ASN A 669 0.96 16.40 -11.61
N GLY A 670 -0.34 16.30 -11.25
CA GLY A 670 -1.37 15.78 -12.16
C GLY A 670 -1.06 14.35 -12.65
N ALA A 671 -0.89 14.18 -13.97
CA ALA A 671 -0.54 12.90 -14.61
C ALA A 671 0.97 12.55 -14.53
N ARG A 672 1.84 13.52 -14.19
CA ARG A 672 3.30 13.37 -14.14
C ARG A 672 3.74 12.74 -12.81
N ARG A 673 3.25 11.53 -12.56
CA ARG A 673 3.35 10.85 -11.26
C ARG A 673 4.60 9.98 -11.18
N PRO A 674 5.51 10.21 -10.21
CA PRO A 674 6.65 9.34 -9.98
C PRO A 674 6.23 8.03 -9.33
N ILE A 675 7.07 7.00 -9.46
CA ILE A 675 7.17 5.99 -8.40
C ILE A 675 7.88 6.63 -7.20
N TYR A 676 7.27 6.51 -6.01
CA TYR A 676 7.87 7.01 -4.78
C TYR A 676 8.55 5.87 -4.01
N LEU A 677 9.84 6.03 -3.74
CA LEU A 677 10.67 5.03 -3.08
C LEU A 677 11.13 5.60 -1.75
N ALA A 678 10.72 4.97 -0.64
CA ALA A 678 11.07 5.39 0.70
C ALA A 678 11.85 4.29 1.42
N PHE A 679 13.18 4.44 1.45
CA PHE A 679 14.09 3.56 2.15
C PHE A 679 14.25 4.03 3.61
N SER A 680 13.13 3.89 4.32
CA SER A 680 12.88 4.50 5.63
C SER A 680 11.94 3.64 6.48
N CYS A 681 11.89 3.87 7.79
CA CYS A 681 11.03 3.14 8.71
C CYS A 681 9.54 3.48 8.49
N SER A 682 8.69 2.46 8.41
CA SER A 682 7.21 2.52 8.58
C SER A 682 6.42 3.57 7.77
N ILE A 683 7.00 4.22 6.75
CA ILE A 683 6.29 5.19 5.90
C ILE A 683 5.08 4.55 5.20
N GLY A 684 5.14 3.25 4.94
CA GLY A 684 4.08 2.46 4.31
C GLY A 684 3.30 1.57 5.27
N ASN A 685 3.22 1.88 6.57
CA ASN A 685 2.43 1.09 7.52
C ASN A 685 0.95 1.00 7.10
N LEU A 686 0.49 -0.20 6.70
CA LEU A 686 -0.90 -0.41 6.26
C LEU A 686 -1.83 -0.89 7.38
N ASP A 687 -1.26 -1.38 8.49
CA ASP A 687 -2.00 -2.20 9.43
C ASP A 687 -2.98 -1.41 10.32
N SER A 688 -2.89 -0.08 10.36
CA SER A 688 -3.74 0.78 11.18
C SER A 688 -5.20 0.83 10.69
N PRO A 689 -6.19 0.46 11.52
CA PRO A 689 -7.61 0.56 11.17
C PRO A 689 -8.15 1.99 11.35
N TYR A 690 -7.33 2.94 11.80
CA TYR A 690 -7.75 4.30 12.15
C TYR A 690 -7.23 5.37 11.18
N GLN A 691 -6.06 5.16 10.60
CA GLN A 691 -5.36 6.18 9.84
C GLN A 691 -4.52 5.56 8.73
N ARG A 692 -4.65 6.11 7.52
CA ARG A 692 -3.77 5.81 6.40
C ARG A 692 -2.40 6.43 6.60
N SER A 693 -1.38 5.67 6.22
CA SER A 693 -0.01 6.12 6.08
C SER A 693 0.17 7.15 4.97
N MET A 694 1.33 7.81 4.99
CA MET A 694 1.77 8.72 3.94
C MET A 694 1.84 8.03 2.58
N ALA A 695 2.36 6.79 2.52
CA ALA A 695 2.43 6.03 1.28
C ALA A 695 1.04 5.79 0.67
N GLU A 696 0.05 5.38 1.49
CA GLU A 696 -1.33 5.17 1.03
C GLU A 696 -2.00 6.47 0.54
N ASN A 697 -1.78 7.59 1.23
CA ASN A 697 -2.36 8.86 0.80
C ASN A 697 -1.70 9.39 -0.49
N MET A 698 -0.40 9.15 -0.68
CA MET A 698 0.36 9.58 -1.86
C MET A 698 -0.20 8.98 -3.16
N VAL A 699 -0.64 7.73 -3.10
CA VAL A 699 -1.21 7.00 -4.25
C VAL A 699 -2.72 7.21 -4.39
N ASN A 700 -3.46 7.34 -3.30
CA ASN A 700 -4.93 7.55 -3.36
C ASN A 700 -5.34 9.01 -3.61
N PHE A 701 -4.41 9.98 -3.63
CA PHE A 701 -4.76 11.38 -3.89
C PHE A 701 -4.88 11.71 -5.39
N ASP A 702 -6.09 12.13 -5.79
CA ASP A 702 -6.46 12.45 -7.18
C ASP A 702 -5.75 13.68 -7.75
N GLY A 703 -5.42 14.68 -6.92
CA GLY A 703 -4.87 15.98 -7.38
C GLY A 703 -3.40 15.97 -7.81
N GLY A 704 -2.63 14.96 -7.40
CA GLY A 704 -1.21 14.79 -7.74
C GLY A 704 -0.43 14.15 -6.60
N GLY A 705 0.39 13.16 -6.87
CA GLY A 705 1.05 12.33 -5.85
C GLY A 705 2.03 11.36 -6.50
N ALA A 706 1.92 10.07 -6.18
CA ALA A 706 2.69 9.00 -6.82
C ALA A 706 1.78 8.05 -7.64
N ILE A 707 2.36 7.33 -8.61
CA ILE A 707 1.66 6.28 -9.37
C ILE A 707 1.70 4.94 -8.62
N GLY A 708 2.74 4.75 -7.81
CA GLY A 708 2.90 3.67 -6.85
C GLY A 708 3.98 4.01 -5.82
N THR A 709 4.11 3.19 -4.78
CA THR A 709 5.17 3.36 -3.76
C THR A 709 5.89 2.06 -3.43
N ILE A 710 7.19 2.12 -3.16
CA ILE A 710 7.93 1.06 -2.46
C ILE A 710 8.39 1.61 -1.12
N CYS A 711 7.83 1.09 -0.03
CA CYS A 711 8.04 1.60 1.32
C CYS A 711 8.07 0.46 2.33
N ALA A 712 8.72 0.67 3.47
CA ALA A 712 8.62 -0.28 4.58
C ALA A 712 7.30 -0.11 5.35
N ALA A 713 6.62 -1.22 5.63
CA ALA A 713 5.41 -1.28 6.45
C ALA A 713 5.69 -1.26 7.96
N ALA A 714 6.93 -1.56 8.36
CA ALA A 714 7.40 -1.64 9.74
C ALA A 714 8.80 -1.03 9.89
N PRO A 715 9.34 -0.89 11.11
CA PRO A 715 10.68 -0.33 11.31
C PRO A 715 11.78 -1.14 10.62
N THR A 716 12.72 -0.45 9.97
CA THR A 716 13.84 -1.03 9.21
C THR A 716 15.19 -0.48 9.66
N TYR A 717 16.27 -0.95 9.06
CA TYR A 717 17.65 -0.57 9.41
C TYR A 717 18.34 0.11 8.24
N GLY A 718 19.09 1.19 8.52
CA GLY A 718 19.74 2.03 7.52
C GLY A 718 20.59 1.25 6.51
N TYR A 719 21.60 0.49 6.96
CA TYR A 719 22.49 -0.22 6.03
C TYR A 719 21.79 -1.27 5.13
N PRO A 720 20.93 -2.17 5.65
CA PRO A 720 20.10 -3.02 4.78
C PRO A 720 19.23 -2.25 3.78
N ASN A 721 18.69 -1.09 4.19
CA ASN A 721 17.91 -0.23 3.30
C ASN A 721 18.76 0.30 2.13
N SER A 722 19.99 0.75 2.41
CA SER A 722 20.94 1.23 1.40
C SER A 722 21.23 0.17 0.35
N VAL A 723 21.45 -1.07 0.78
CA VAL A 723 21.73 -2.20 -0.10
C VAL A 723 20.51 -2.54 -0.96
N LEU A 724 19.31 -2.62 -0.39
CA LEU A 724 18.10 -2.86 -1.17
C LEU A 724 17.82 -1.73 -2.17
N ASN A 725 18.07 -0.47 -1.79
CA ASN A 725 17.89 0.68 -2.65
C ASN A 725 18.77 0.61 -3.90
N SER A 726 20.07 0.37 -3.69
CA SER A 726 21.03 0.22 -4.78
C SER A 726 20.68 -0.95 -5.71
N GLU A 727 20.39 -2.12 -5.15
CA GLU A 727 20.04 -3.32 -5.92
C GLU A 727 18.71 -3.18 -6.67
N PHE A 728 17.75 -2.43 -6.14
CA PHE A 728 16.51 -2.11 -6.86
C PHE A 728 16.80 -1.40 -8.17
N TYR A 729 17.64 -0.36 -8.17
CA TYR A 729 17.96 0.36 -9.40
C TYR A 729 18.83 -0.43 -10.37
N TYR A 730 19.79 -1.22 -9.88
CA TYR A 730 20.58 -2.12 -10.75
C TYR A 730 19.72 -3.17 -11.46
N THR A 731 18.60 -3.52 -10.84
CA THR A 731 17.63 -4.46 -11.41
C THR A 731 16.63 -3.75 -12.33
N LEU A 732 16.12 -2.58 -11.90
CA LEU A 732 15.14 -1.80 -12.65
C LEU A 732 15.67 -1.36 -14.00
N PHE A 733 16.87 -0.78 -14.04
CA PHE A 733 17.47 -0.27 -15.27
C PHE A 733 18.34 -1.33 -15.93
N MET A 734 18.07 -1.65 -17.20
CA MET A 734 18.77 -2.72 -17.91
C MET A 734 20.27 -2.41 -18.12
N SER A 735 20.62 -1.15 -18.33
CA SER A 735 22.00 -0.66 -18.37
C SER A 735 22.03 0.87 -18.32
N LYS A 736 23.21 1.47 -18.08
CA LYS A 736 23.37 2.93 -18.05
C LYS A 736 23.11 3.64 -19.38
N ASP A 737 23.31 2.93 -20.49
CA ASP A 737 23.22 3.45 -21.85
C ASP A 737 21.92 3.03 -22.55
N SER A 738 20.95 2.53 -21.78
CA SER A 738 19.64 2.04 -22.23
C SER A 738 18.52 2.84 -21.56
N THR A 739 17.37 2.89 -22.21
CA THR A 739 16.11 3.36 -21.62
C THR A 739 15.14 2.23 -21.29
N GLY A 740 15.58 0.97 -21.43
CA GLY A 740 14.78 -0.19 -21.02
C GLY A 740 14.70 -0.33 -19.50
N THR A 741 13.48 -0.53 -18.99
CA THR A 741 13.20 -0.81 -17.58
C THR A 741 12.47 -2.14 -17.42
N LEU A 742 12.74 -2.86 -16.33
CA LEU A 742 11.88 -3.96 -15.91
C LEU A 742 10.57 -3.44 -15.29
N PRO A 743 9.48 -4.24 -15.30
CA PRO A 743 8.32 -3.98 -14.46
C PRO A 743 8.70 -3.80 -13.00
N ILE A 744 8.09 -2.82 -12.32
CA ILE A 744 8.56 -2.37 -11.01
C ILE A 744 8.52 -3.44 -9.92
N GLY A 745 7.50 -4.30 -9.92
CA GLY A 745 7.37 -5.40 -8.96
C GLY A 745 8.38 -6.50 -9.23
N LEU A 746 8.65 -6.80 -10.50
CA LEU A 746 9.72 -7.74 -10.88
C LEU A 746 11.10 -7.20 -10.49
N ALA A 747 11.34 -5.90 -10.66
CA ALA A 747 12.57 -5.26 -10.24
C ALA A 747 12.76 -5.35 -8.71
N LEU A 748 11.71 -5.07 -7.93
CA LEU A 748 11.74 -5.24 -6.48
C LEU A 748 11.97 -6.71 -6.08
N GLN A 749 11.34 -7.64 -6.79
CA GLN A 749 11.48 -9.07 -6.55
C GLN A 749 12.93 -9.53 -6.68
N LEU A 750 13.52 -9.28 -7.84
CA LEU A 750 14.89 -9.68 -8.15
C LEU A 750 15.91 -8.95 -7.26
N ALA A 751 15.66 -7.70 -6.89
CA ALA A 751 16.50 -6.99 -5.91
C ALA A 751 16.45 -7.67 -4.54
N LYS A 752 15.28 -8.03 -4.03
CA LYS A 752 15.14 -8.79 -2.77
C LYS A 752 15.84 -10.14 -2.86
N VAL A 753 15.69 -10.88 -3.96
CA VAL A 753 16.41 -12.16 -4.22
C VAL A 753 17.92 -11.96 -4.11
N LYS A 754 18.43 -10.92 -4.75
CA LYS A 754 19.86 -10.59 -4.76
C LYS A 754 20.37 -10.28 -3.36
N VAL A 755 19.67 -9.42 -2.62
CA VAL A 755 20.08 -8.99 -1.28
C VAL A 755 20.00 -10.14 -0.26
N VAL A 756 18.96 -10.97 -0.31
CA VAL A 756 18.85 -12.13 0.58
C VAL A 756 19.98 -13.12 0.30
N SER A 757 20.24 -13.43 -0.98
CA SER A 757 21.28 -14.38 -1.36
C SER A 757 22.72 -13.89 -1.12
N SER A 758 22.98 -12.58 -1.19
CA SER A 758 24.33 -12.02 -1.00
C SER A 758 24.62 -11.57 0.43
N SER A 759 23.61 -11.08 1.15
CA SER A 759 23.80 -10.31 2.40
C SER A 759 22.96 -10.86 3.57
N GLY A 760 21.98 -11.74 3.32
CA GLY A 760 21.18 -12.37 4.36
C GLY A 760 20.16 -11.45 5.04
N PHE A 761 19.80 -10.32 4.44
CA PHE A 761 18.87 -9.32 5.01
C PHE A 761 17.38 -9.65 4.78
N GLU A 762 16.98 -10.91 4.88
CA GLU A 762 15.60 -11.36 4.67
C GLU A 762 14.61 -10.58 5.56
N GLN A 763 14.87 -10.51 6.86
CA GLN A 763 13.94 -9.90 7.83
C GLN A 763 13.69 -8.42 7.58
N ASN A 764 14.71 -7.67 7.12
CA ASN A 764 14.56 -6.26 6.78
C ASN A 764 13.80 -6.08 5.46
N ASN A 765 14.10 -6.92 4.47
CA ASN A 765 13.54 -6.82 3.14
C ASN A 765 12.07 -7.25 3.07
N ALA A 766 11.66 -8.23 3.88
CA ALA A 766 10.27 -8.68 3.97
C ALA A 766 9.29 -7.55 4.35
N LYS A 767 9.80 -6.49 5.01
CA LYS A 767 9.03 -5.31 5.43
C LYS A 767 8.70 -4.36 4.29
N TYR A 768 9.40 -4.44 3.15
CA TYR A 768 9.19 -3.56 2.01
C TYR A 768 8.06 -4.06 1.12
N ILE A 769 7.04 -3.24 0.94
CA ILE A 769 5.86 -3.56 0.14
C ILE A 769 5.79 -2.65 -1.09
N LEU A 770 5.14 -3.15 -2.14
CA LEU A 770 4.77 -2.35 -3.31
C LEU A 770 3.28 -1.99 -3.22
N LEU A 771 2.98 -0.70 -3.05
CA LEU A 771 1.64 -0.17 -3.29
C LEU A 771 1.53 0.23 -4.76
N GLY A 772 0.90 -0.61 -5.57
CA GLY A 772 0.79 -0.44 -7.01
C GLY A 772 0.69 -1.77 -7.76
N ASP A 773 0.53 -1.69 -9.08
CA ASP A 773 0.55 -2.87 -9.95
C ASP A 773 2.00 -3.37 -10.13
N PRO A 774 2.33 -4.62 -9.74
CA PRO A 774 3.68 -5.17 -9.85
C PRO A 774 4.16 -5.36 -11.29
N SER A 775 3.23 -5.40 -12.25
CA SER A 775 3.53 -5.53 -13.68
C SER A 775 3.71 -4.18 -14.39
N MET A 776 3.49 -3.06 -13.69
CA MET A 776 3.62 -1.73 -14.27
C MET A 776 5.04 -1.43 -14.71
N VAL A 777 5.17 -0.84 -15.90
CA VAL A 777 6.44 -0.33 -16.42
C VAL A 777 6.49 1.18 -16.18
N LEU A 778 7.65 1.71 -15.77
CA LEU A 778 7.79 3.16 -15.59
C LEU A 778 7.63 3.87 -16.93
N ALA A 779 7.04 5.07 -16.90
CA ALA A 779 7.00 5.97 -18.04
C ALA A 779 8.39 6.61 -18.24
N PHE A 780 9.41 5.78 -18.45
CA PHE A 780 10.75 6.18 -18.87
C PHE A 780 10.78 6.37 -20.39
N PRO A 781 11.70 7.14 -20.97
CA PRO A 781 11.70 7.43 -22.41
C PRO A 781 11.84 6.17 -23.28
N GLY A 782 11.08 6.07 -24.38
CA GLY A 782 11.02 4.84 -25.18
C GLY A 782 12.29 4.50 -25.97
N VAL A 783 13.06 5.50 -26.42
CA VAL A 783 14.26 5.31 -27.25
C VAL A 783 15.48 6.10 -26.74
N VAL A 784 16.67 5.80 -27.28
CA VAL A 784 17.92 6.43 -26.86
C VAL A 784 18.35 7.51 -27.85
N THR A 785 18.80 8.66 -27.37
CA THR A 785 19.51 9.64 -28.19
C THR A 785 21.03 9.57 -27.97
N ARG A 786 21.79 9.80 -29.04
CA ARG A 786 23.26 9.85 -29.02
C ARG A 786 23.73 11.23 -29.47
N HIS A 787 24.78 11.74 -28.84
CA HIS A 787 25.33 13.07 -29.15
C HIS A 787 26.76 12.94 -29.68
N GLN A 788 27.08 13.71 -30.72
CA GLN A 788 28.42 13.87 -31.26
C GLN A 788 28.88 15.32 -31.06
N THR A 789 29.94 15.51 -30.27
CA THR A 789 30.53 16.83 -30.00
C THR A 789 31.65 17.18 -30.99
N GLY A 790 31.47 16.88 -32.28
CA GLY A 790 32.43 17.25 -33.35
C GLY A 790 33.86 16.75 -33.15
N GLY A 791 34.08 15.71 -32.33
CA GLY A 791 35.40 15.15 -32.01
C GLY A 791 36.14 15.81 -30.83
N SER A 792 35.52 16.76 -30.11
CA SER A 792 36.12 17.39 -28.94
C SER A 792 35.50 16.83 -27.65
N ASP A 793 36.32 16.14 -26.85
CA ASP A 793 35.98 15.73 -25.47
C ASP A 793 36.09 16.91 -24.46
N THR A 794 36.59 18.03 -24.95
CA THR A 794 36.93 19.23 -24.17
C THR A 794 36.26 20.46 -24.79
N LEU A 795 35.56 21.22 -23.96
CA LEU A 795 34.96 22.51 -24.24
C LEU A 795 35.81 23.63 -23.61
N SER A 796 35.93 24.78 -24.27
CA SER A 796 36.68 25.95 -23.77
C SER A 796 35.72 27.10 -23.48
N THR A 797 35.90 27.77 -22.33
CA THR A 797 35.04 28.91 -21.94
C THR A 797 35.14 30.05 -22.95
N GLY A 798 34.00 30.67 -23.26
CA GLY A 798 33.87 31.77 -24.22
C GLY A 798 33.78 31.36 -25.69
N TYR A 799 33.80 30.06 -26.02
CA TYR A 799 33.68 29.58 -27.39
C TYR A 799 32.28 29.04 -27.68
N ARG A 800 31.86 29.19 -28.93
CA ARG A 800 30.65 28.58 -29.49
C ARG A 800 30.93 27.14 -29.92
N TYR A 801 29.97 26.26 -29.64
CA TYR A 801 29.96 24.87 -30.07
C TYR A 801 28.65 24.54 -30.77
N GLU A 802 28.71 23.55 -31.65
CA GLU A 802 27.56 22.91 -32.28
C GLU A 802 27.58 21.43 -31.93
N VAL A 803 26.43 20.90 -31.53
CA VAL A 803 26.28 19.50 -31.15
C VAL A 803 25.21 18.88 -32.02
N ASN A 804 25.58 17.75 -32.62
CA ASN A 804 24.69 16.94 -33.43
C ASN A 804 24.19 15.78 -32.58
N GLY A 805 22.89 15.52 -32.63
CA GLY A 805 22.24 14.41 -31.96
C GLY A 805 21.50 13.51 -32.95
N ALA A 806 21.37 12.25 -32.58
CA ALA A 806 20.61 11.26 -33.33
C ALA A 806 19.71 10.43 -32.40
N VAL A 807 18.46 10.25 -32.78
CA VAL A 807 17.54 9.27 -32.19
C VAL A 807 17.91 7.91 -32.73
N THR A 808 18.11 6.93 -31.84
CA THR A 808 18.57 5.60 -32.21
C THR A 808 17.64 4.52 -31.69
N MET A 809 17.33 3.55 -32.55
CA MET A 809 16.56 2.36 -32.23
C MET A 809 17.39 1.14 -32.60
N PHE A 810 17.61 0.22 -31.64
CA PHE A 810 18.51 -0.93 -31.78
C PHE A 810 19.95 -0.61 -32.24
N GLY A 811 20.40 0.63 -32.02
CA GLY A 811 21.76 1.10 -32.34
C GLY A 811 21.89 1.82 -33.68
N ASP A 812 20.87 1.78 -34.54
CA ASP A 812 20.81 2.52 -35.80
C ASP A 812 20.01 3.81 -35.65
N VAL A 813 20.24 4.79 -36.52
CA VAL A 813 19.46 6.03 -36.55
C VAL A 813 18.03 5.72 -36.98
N ASP A 814 17.04 6.21 -36.23
CA ASP A 814 15.64 6.09 -36.58
C ASP A 814 15.23 7.21 -37.55
N GLU A 815 15.38 6.97 -38.86
CA GLU A 815 15.01 7.91 -39.92
C GLU A 815 13.49 8.24 -39.96
N GLY A 816 12.66 7.45 -39.27
CA GLY A 816 11.22 7.67 -39.13
C GLY A 816 10.85 8.72 -38.08
N PHE A 817 11.74 8.99 -37.12
CA PHE A 817 11.47 9.90 -36.02
C PHE A 817 11.53 11.37 -36.49
N ASN A 818 10.40 12.07 -36.40
CA ASN A 818 10.31 13.50 -36.68
C ASN A 818 9.53 14.19 -35.55
N GLY A 819 10.13 15.17 -34.89
CA GLY A 819 9.60 15.70 -33.63
C GLY A 819 10.41 16.89 -33.10
N ASN A 820 10.39 17.09 -31.79
CA ASN A 820 11.16 18.15 -31.12
C ASN A 820 12.22 17.55 -30.19
N ALA A 821 13.35 18.24 -30.05
CA ALA A 821 14.42 17.96 -29.11
C ALA A 821 14.57 19.12 -28.12
N ASP A 822 14.40 18.84 -26.83
CA ASP A 822 14.76 19.73 -25.74
C ASP A 822 16.19 19.41 -25.28
N VAL A 823 17.11 20.36 -25.44
CA VAL A 823 18.54 20.16 -25.13
C VAL A 823 18.99 21.06 -24.00
N ILE A 824 19.64 20.45 -23.02
CA ILE A 824 20.22 21.14 -21.86
C ILE A 824 21.72 20.87 -21.81
N VAL A 825 22.49 21.93 -21.63
CA VAL A 825 23.93 21.86 -21.39
C VAL A 825 24.22 22.39 -20.00
N GLN A 826 25.03 21.64 -19.25
CA GLN A 826 25.38 21.93 -17.87
C GLN A 826 26.89 22.08 -17.71
N GLU A 827 27.28 23.01 -16.83
CA GLU A 827 28.68 23.17 -16.41
C GLU A 827 29.18 21.96 -15.61
N ALA A 828 30.45 21.98 -15.19
CA ALA A 828 30.98 20.92 -14.33
C ALA A 828 30.22 20.86 -12.97
N PRO A 829 30.08 19.68 -12.33
CA PRO A 829 29.39 19.53 -11.05
C PRO A 829 30.03 20.36 -9.92
N ASN A 830 29.23 20.76 -8.95
CA ASN A 830 29.71 21.44 -7.76
C ASN A 830 30.13 20.43 -6.69
N ASN A 831 31.42 20.10 -6.64
CA ASN A 831 31.96 19.22 -5.60
C ASN A 831 32.21 20.02 -4.32
N ILE A 832 31.51 19.65 -3.26
CA ILE A 832 31.55 20.33 -1.96
C ILE A 832 32.24 19.39 -0.95
N THR A 833 33.16 19.93 -0.17
CA THR A 833 33.81 19.24 0.94
C THR A 833 33.74 20.13 2.18
N GLU A 834 33.09 19.63 3.22
CA GLU A 834 32.90 20.34 4.48
C GLU A 834 33.54 19.55 5.62
N ASN A 835 34.16 20.26 6.56
CA ASN A 835 34.70 19.66 7.78
C ASN A 835 33.86 20.15 8.96
N LEU A 836 33.20 19.22 9.65
CA LEU A 836 32.39 19.49 10.82
C LEU A 836 33.09 18.99 12.08
N GLU A 837 32.94 19.70 13.19
CA GLU A 837 33.36 19.24 14.52
C GLU A 837 32.12 19.05 15.40
N ARG A 838 31.90 17.83 15.91
CA ARG A 838 30.82 17.53 16.86
C ARG A 838 31.37 16.70 18.01
N ASP A 839 31.11 17.15 19.25
CA ASP A 839 31.61 16.52 20.48
C ASP A 839 33.13 16.22 20.47
N GLY A 840 33.92 17.06 19.77
CA GLY A 840 35.38 16.89 19.63
C GLY A 840 35.82 15.83 18.60
N ILE A 841 34.88 15.29 17.81
CA ILE A 841 35.16 14.43 16.65
C ILE A 841 34.99 15.26 15.39
N ASN A 842 35.99 15.19 14.50
CA ASN A 842 35.95 15.83 13.19
C ASN A 842 35.41 14.86 12.13
N TYR A 843 34.42 15.30 11.38
CA TYR A 843 33.83 14.59 10.27
C TYR A 843 34.12 15.37 8.99
N THR A 844 34.50 14.67 7.92
CA THR A 844 34.60 15.26 6.59
C THR A 844 33.48 14.71 5.74
N ILE A 845 32.65 15.61 5.22
CA ILE A 845 31.54 15.28 4.35
C ILE A 845 31.92 15.72 2.95
N SER A 846 31.65 14.90 1.95
CA SER A 846 31.84 15.27 0.55
C SER A 846 30.65 14.82 -0.28
N TYR A 847 30.11 15.75 -1.06
CA TYR A 847 28.98 15.51 -1.95
C TYR A 847 29.07 16.38 -3.20
N SER A 848 28.37 15.99 -4.26
CA SER A 848 28.39 16.67 -5.55
C SER A 848 26.98 17.10 -5.96
N LEU A 849 26.77 18.40 -6.16
CA LEU A 849 25.54 18.90 -6.76
C LEU A 849 25.69 18.95 -8.30
N PRO A 850 24.62 18.64 -9.07
CA PRO A 850 24.63 18.75 -10.52
C PRO A 850 25.09 20.14 -10.99
N GLY A 851 25.75 20.20 -12.13
CA GLY A 851 26.14 21.47 -12.74
C GLY A 851 24.92 22.33 -13.09
N ASN A 852 25.04 23.64 -12.91
CA ASN A 852 24.01 24.59 -13.33
C ASN A 852 23.83 24.56 -14.85
N VAL A 853 22.63 24.94 -15.30
CA VAL A 853 22.31 24.99 -16.72
C VAL A 853 22.97 26.21 -17.35
N LEU A 854 23.83 26.00 -18.35
CA LEU A 854 24.44 27.08 -19.12
C LEU A 854 23.72 27.34 -20.45
N PHE A 855 22.94 26.36 -20.93
CA PHE A 855 22.11 26.48 -22.12
C PHE A 855 20.87 25.58 -22.00
N ARG A 856 19.72 26.10 -22.42
CA ARG A 856 18.42 25.39 -22.51
C ARG A 856 17.73 25.82 -23.80
N GLY A 857 17.69 24.96 -24.81
CA GLY A 857 17.11 25.28 -26.11
C GLY A 857 16.34 24.12 -26.71
N THR A 858 15.56 24.42 -27.75
CA THR A 858 14.76 23.43 -28.48
C THR A 858 15.13 23.41 -29.96
N SER A 859 14.96 22.28 -30.63
CA SER A 859 15.32 22.10 -32.05
C SER A 859 14.45 21.03 -32.71
N ASP A 860 14.20 21.15 -34.01
CA ASP A 860 13.51 20.11 -34.77
C ASP A 860 14.37 18.84 -34.85
N VAL A 861 13.72 17.69 -34.69
CA VAL A 861 14.27 16.39 -35.06
C VAL A 861 13.73 16.04 -36.44
N LEU A 862 14.61 15.91 -37.42
CA LEU A 862 14.28 15.57 -38.80
C LEU A 862 15.02 14.29 -39.20
N HIS A 863 14.29 13.27 -39.63
CA HIS A 863 14.86 11.96 -39.97
C HIS A 863 15.76 11.39 -38.86
N GLY A 864 15.30 11.52 -37.61
CA GLY A 864 16.05 11.08 -36.43
C GLY A 864 17.25 11.94 -36.08
N LEU A 865 17.52 13.06 -36.76
CA LEU A 865 18.69 13.91 -36.51
C LEU A 865 18.27 15.29 -35.99
N PHE A 866 19.03 15.83 -35.04
CA PHE A 866 18.87 17.20 -34.55
C PHE A 866 20.22 17.85 -34.33
N ASN A 867 20.26 19.18 -34.30
CA ASN A 867 21.44 19.93 -33.88
C ASN A 867 21.07 21.11 -33.00
N VAL A 868 22.00 21.51 -32.14
CA VAL A 868 21.90 22.75 -31.36
C VAL A 868 23.25 23.45 -31.31
N SER A 869 23.22 24.77 -31.27
CA SER A 869 24.39 25.61 -31.01
C SER A 869 24.29 26.21 -29.60
N PHE A 870 25.42 26.41 -28.94
CA PHE A 870 25.48 27.13 -27.67
C PHE A 870 26.87 27.75 -27.46
N VAL A 871 26.96 28.73 -26.57
CA VAL A 871 28.22 29.34 -26.14
C VAL A 871 28.51 28.88 -24.72
N VAL A 872 29.72 28.40 -24.48
CA VAL A 872 30.16 28.06 -23.11
C VAL A 872 30.45 29.37 -22.38
N PRO A 873 29.77 29.72 -21.28
CA PRO A 873 29.98 31.00 -20.64
C PRO A 873 31.41 31.16 -20.13
N LYS A 874 31.93 32.38 -20.20
CA LYS A 874 33.25 32.73 -19.63
C LYS A 874 33.29 32.45 -18.13
N ARG A 875 32.17 32.66 -17.44
CA ARG A 875 31.98 32.49 -16.00
C ARG A 875 31.13 31.25 -15.68
N CYS A 876 31.67 30.08 -15.99
CA CYS A 876 31.09 28.80 -15.58
C CYS A 876 32.12 27.97 -14.80
N ARG A 877 31.65 26.96 -14.09
CA ARG A 877 32.52 25.98 -13.42
C ARG A 877 33.23 25.12 -14.47
N THR A 878 34.56 25.14 -14.43
CA THR A 878 35.44 24.31 -15.27
C THR A 878 35.73 22.98 -14.57
N GLY A 879 36.01 21.92 -15.33
CA GLY A 879 36.36 20.61 -14.79
C GLY A 879 35.77 19.46 -15.59
N PHE A 880 35.92 18.24 -15.05
CA PHE A 880 35.29 17.03 -15.58
C PHE A 880 33.81 16.96 -15.18
N GLY A 881 33.01 16.24 -15.97
CA GLY A 881 31.62 15.94 -15.65
C GLY A 881 30.62 16.98 -16.17
N ALA A 882 31.07 17.90 -17.03
CA ALA A 882 30.14 18.72 -17.78
C ALA A 882 29.29 17.82 -18.69
N ARG A 883 28.04 18.23 -18.91
CA ARG A 883 27.04 17.34 -19.50
C ARG A 883 26.19 18.01 -20.56
N ILE A 884 25.85 17.26 -21.59
CA ILE A 884 24.79 17.59 -22.56
C ILE A 884 23.74 16.50 -22.46
N ARG A 885 22.48 16.89 -22.30
CA ARG A 885 21.33 15.97 -22.29
C ARG A 885 20.28 16.43 -23.29
N SER A 886 19.56 15.48 -23.86
CA SER A 886 18.41 15.76 -24.71
C SER A 886 17.23 14.89 -24.31
N TYR A 887 16.05 15.48 -24.34
CA TYR A 887 14.77 14.77 -24.38
C TYR A 887 14.14 15.02 -25.75
N VAL A 888 13.73 13.97 -26.46
CA VAL A 888 13.07 14.07 -27.77
C VAL A 888 11.66 13.52 -27.67
N SER A 889 10.72 14.10 -28.41
CA SER A 889 9.34 13.61 -28.45
C SER A 889 8.69 13.83 -29.80
N THR A 890 7.77 12.93 -30.14
CA THR A 890 6.84 12.98 -31.26
C THR A 890 5.51 12.36 -30.83
N ASP A 891 4.52 12.33 -31.72
CA ASP A 891 3.22 11.70 -31.44
C ASP A 891 3.42 10.19 -31.20
N GLY A 892 3.25 9.74 -29.95
CA GLY A 892 3.30 8.33 -29.58
C GLY A 892 4.68 7.77 -29.22
N MET A 893 5.75 8.57 -29.26
CA MET A 893 7.11 8.11 -28.92
C MET A 893 7.99 9.23 -28.38
N ASP A 894 8.86 8.88 -27.43
CA ASP A 894 9.86 9.78 -26.89
C ASP A 894 11.20 9.08 -26.67
N GLY A 895 12.24 9.85 -26.41
CA GLY A 895 13.57 9.33 -26.14
C GLY A 895 14.41 10.28 -25.32
N ALA A 896 15.46 9.74 -24.72
CA ALA A 896 16.41 10.54 -23.97
C ALA A 896 17.84 10.02 -24.12
N GLY A 897 18.79 10.90 -23.85
CA GLY A 897 20.19 10.57 -23.92
C GLY A 897 21.04 11.69 -23.37
N ALA A 898 22.28 11.36 -23.02
CA ALA A 898 23.23 12.35 -22.56
C ALA A 898 24.68 11.93 -22.83
N VAL A 899 25.56 12.91 -22.77
CA VAL A 899 27.01 12.74 -22.68
C VAL A 899 27.47 13.50 -21.44
N ASP A 900 28.01 12.78 -20.45
CA ASP A 900 28.44 13.29 -19.14
C ASP A 900 29.98 13.25 -18.96
N THR A 901 30.71 13.02 -20.05
CA THR A 901 32.17 12.80 -20.05
C THR A 901 32.96 14.05 -20.40
N LEU A 902 32.28 15.17 -20.64
CA LEU A 902 32.91 16.38 -21.16
C LEU A 902 33.76 17.09 -20.10
N VAL A 903 34.81 17.73 -20.58
CA VAL A 903 35.67 18.58 -19.76
C VAL A 903 35.50 20.03 -20.19
N ILE A 904 35.14 20.93 -19.28
CA ILE A 904 35.23 22.37 -19.54
C ILE A 904 36.57 22.89 -19.03
N ARG A 905 37.29 23.66 -19.85
CA ARG A 905 38.54 24.33 -19.46
C ARG A 905 38.45 25.82 -19.68
N GLU A 906 39.21 26.56 -18.88
CA GLU A 906 39.39 27.99 -19.11
C GLU A 906 40.16 28.23 -20.42
N SER A 907 39.63 29.09 -21.29
CA SER A 907 40.31 29.44 -22.53
C SER A 907 41.52 30.35 -22.28
N GLN A 908 42.58 30.18 -23.08
CA GLN A 908 43.76 31.04 -23.04
C GLN A 908 43.51 32.42 -23.71
N GLY A 909 42.34 32.59 -24.33
CA GLY A 909 41.89 33.82 -24.97
C GLY A 909 40.42 33.69 -25.37
N VAL A 910 39.62 34.71 -25.06
CA VAL A 910 38.18 34.77 -25.39
C VAL A 910 38.01 35.49 -26.74
N PRO A 911 37.09 35.04 -27.61
CA PRO A 911 36.72 35.77 -28.82
C PRO A 911 36.30 37.23 -28.53
N PRO A 912 36.42 38.14 -29.51
CA PRO A 912 35.85 39.48 -29.38
C PRO A 912 34.35 39.40 -29.11
N ASN A 913 33.89 40.12 -28.09
CA ASN A 913 32.47 40.20 -27.74
C ASN A 913 31.74 41.16 -28.70
N SER A 914 30.53 40.79 -29.12
CA SER A 914 29.72 41.46 -30.14
C SER A 914 28.95 42.70 -29.64
N GLY A 915 28.98 42.97 -28.34
CA GLY A 915 28.27 44.05 -27.66
C GLY A 915 27.40 43.51 -26.51
N PRO A 916 26.76 44.39 -25.71
CA PRO A 916 25.85 43.96 -24.65
C PRO A 916 24.53 43.39 -25.22
N PRO A 917 23.78 42.61 -24.40
CA PRO A 917 22.46 42.14 -24.79
C PRO A 917 21.51 43.28 -25.17
N LYS A 918 20.61 43.03 -26.11
CA LYS A 918 19.48 43.91 -26.41
C LYS A 918 18.26 43.38 -25.68
N ILE A 919 17.69 44.21 -24.81
CA ILE A 919 16.55 43.85 -23.95
C ILE A 919 15.37 44.75 -24.34
N ASN A 920 14.20 44.16 -24.49
CA ASN A 920 12.94 44.88 -24.73
C ASN A 920 11.86 44.33 -23.80
N MET A 921 11.56 45.05 -22.73
CA MET A 921 10.48 44.73 -21.79
C MET A 921 9.16 45.34 -22.25
N HIS A 922 8.10 44.54 -22.13
CA HIS A 922 6.74 45.01 -22.40
C HIS A 922 5.68 44.13 -21.73
N PHE A 923 4.47 44.65 -21.65
CA PHE A 923 3.27 43.87 -21.38
C PHE A 923 2.56 43.50 -22.69
N ALA A 924 1.54 42.63 -22.60
CA ALA A 924 0.67 42.34 -23.73
C ALA A 924 0.11 43.66 -24.31
N GLY A 925 0.10 43.78 -25.65
CA GLY A 925 -0.40 44.97 -26.33
C GLY A 925 0.35 46.27 -25.99
N MET A 926 1.60 46.20 -25.49
CA MET A 926 2.37 47.36 -25.02
C MET A 926 1.63 48.17 -23.94
N ALA A 927 0.85 47.50 -23.10
CA ALA A 927 0.12 48.14 -22.01
C ALA A 927 1.06 48.86 -21.04
N THR A 928 0.70 50.07 -20.62
CA THR A 928 1.38 50.79 -19.52
C THR A 928 0.55 50.80 -18.24
N LYS A 929 -0.65 50.22 -18.28
CA LYS A 929 -1.53 50.01 -17.13
C LYS A 929 -2.00 48.56 -17.12
N VAL A 930 -1.76 47.85 -16.03
CA VAL A 930 -1.97 46.40 -15.93
C VAL A 930 -2.60 46.04 -14.59
N LYS A 931 -3.10 44.81 -14.46
CA LYS A 931 -3.61 44.27 -13.19
C LYS A 931 -2.52 43.54 -12.42
N SER A 932 -2.78 43.27 -11.14
CA SER A 932 -1.96 42.33 -10.38
C SER A 932 -1.98 40.95 -11.07
N GLY A 933 -0.84 40.26 -11.13
CA GLY A 933 -0.72 39.00 -11.89
C GLY A 933 -0.45 39.15 -13.38
N ALA A 934 -0.40 40.37 -13.94
CA ALA A 934 -0.07 40.57 -15.35
C ALA A 934 1.33 40.01 -15.70
N MET A 935 1.46 39.50 -16.93
CA MET A 935 2.71 38.90 -17.40
C MET A 935 3.66 39.95 -17.96
N LEU A 936 4.77 40.20 -17.26
CA LEU A 936 5.90 40.95 -17.77
C LEU A 936 6.66 40.07 -18.77
N ILE A 937 6.80 40.54 -20.01
CA ILE A 937 7.52 39.87 -21.08
C ILE A 937 8.82 40.63 -21.34
N ALA A 938 9.92 39.91 -21.51
CA ALA A 938 11.18 40.52 -21.96
C ALA A 938 11.79 39.69 -23.10
N ASP A 939 11.91 40.30 -24.28
CA ASP A 939 12.67 39.76 -25.39
C ASP A 939 14.15 40.12 -25.21
N ILE A 940 15.04 39.13 -25.27
CA ILE A 940 16.48 39.34 -25.12
C ILE A 940 17.21 38.74 -26.31
N PHE A 941 18.13 39.53 -26.89
CA PHE A 941 18.96 39.12 -28.02
C PHE A 941 20.44 39.45 -27.78
N ASP A 942 21.33 38.51 -28.02
CA ASP A 942 22.78 38.69 -28.04
C ASP A 942 23.46 37.67 -28.96
N ASP A 943 24.43 38.10 -29.79
CA ASP A 943 25.14 37.22 -30.74
C ASP A 943 26.02 36.16 -30.04
N ASP A 944 26.49 36.46 -28.82
CA ASP A 944 27.28 35.58 -27.96
C ASP A 944 26.40 34.79 -26.97
N GLY A 945 25.08 34.92 -27.07
CA GLY A 945 24.09 34.25 -26.23
C GLY A 945 23.96 34.87 -24.83
N ILE A 946 22.92 34.45 -24.11
CA ILE A 946 22.49 35.00 -22.83
C ILE A 946 22.99 34.10 -21.68
N ALA A 947 23.58 34.71 -20.65
CA ALA A 947 24.04 34.00 -19.46
C ALA A 947 22.86 33.63 -18.55
N ILE A 948 22.69 32.32 -18.34
CA ILE A 948 21.57 31.74 -17.58
C ILE A 948 22.00 30.78 -16.46
N ILE A 949 23.27 30.84 -16.04
CA ILE A 949 23.81 29.95 -15.01
C ILE A 949 23.16 30.19 -13.65
N GLY A 950 22.85 31.45 -13.30
CA GLY A 950 22.06 31.76 -12.12
C GLY A 950 22.79 31.69 -10.77
N SER A 951 24.08 31.34 -10.72
CA SER A 951 24.83 31.14 -9.47
C SER A 951 25.39 32.42 -8.86
N GLU A 952 25.53 33.47 -9.66
CA GLU A 952 26.05 34.79 -9.28
C GLU A 952 25.24 35.90 -9.96
N PRO A 953 25.20 37.13 -9.42
CA PRO A 953 24.50 38.23 -10.08
C PRO A 953 25.01 38.53 -11.50
N GLN A 954 26.27 38.22 -11.82
CA GLN A 954 26.87 38.50 -13.14
C GLN A 954 26.68 37.39 -14.18
N ASN A 955 25.96 36.33 -13.83
CA ASN A 955 25.56 35.26 -14.75
C ASN A 955 24.07 34.90 -14.58
N SER A 956 23.28 35.88 -14.12
CA SER A 956 21.85 35.76 -13.83
C SER A 956 21.06 36.85 -14.55
N ILE A 957 19.74 36.65 -14.66
CA ILE A 957 18.78 37.66 -15.08
C ILE A 957 17.93 38.04 -13.88
N PHE A 958 17.79 39.33 -13.59
CA PHE A 958 17.05 39.79 -12.43
C PHE A 958 16.29 41.10 -12.67
N LEU A 959 15.25 41.29 -11.87
CA LEU A 959 14.42 42.50 -11.81
C LEU A 959 14.74 43.28 -10.54
N ASP A 960 14.74 44.60 -10.62
CA ASP A 960 14.68 45.50 -9.47
C ASP A 960 13.46 46.42 -9.63
N PHE A 961 12.55 46.37 -8.66
CA PHE A 961 11.35 47.20 -8.66
C PHE A 961 11.58 48.43 -7.79
N ASP A 962 11.23 49.60 -8.32
CA ASP A 962 11.19 50.87 -7.61
C ASP A 962 12.50 51.26 -6.89
N ASP A 963 13.65 50.88 -7.44
CA ASP A 963 14.98 51.13 -6.87
C ASP A 963 15.09 50.58 -5.43
N SER A 964 14.47 49.42 -5.18
CA SER A 964 14.43 48.79 -3.86
C SER A 964 15.82 48.38 -3.36
N GLY A 965 16.74 48.10 -4.29
CA GLY A 965 18.05 47.51 -4.00
C GLY A 965 18.01 46.01 -3.67
N PHE A 966 16.85 45.37 -3.79
CA PHE A 966 16.66 43.93 -3.53
C PHE A 966 16.25 43.21 -4.84
N PRO A 967 17.23 42.73 -5.63
CA PRO A 967 16.92 42.12 -6.92
C PRO A 967 16.18 40.79 -6.77
N ILE A 968 15.19 40.58 -7.64
CA ILE A 968 14.47 39.31 -7.81
C ILE A 968 15.10 38.56 -8.97
N PHE A 969 15.77 37.44 -8.69
CA PHE A 969 16.39 36.59 -9.70
C PHE A 969 15.31 35.78 -10.44
N ILE A 970 15.25 35.95 -11.75
CA ILE A 970 14.23 35.37 -12.63
C ILE A 970 14.84 34.55 -13.77
N THR A 971 16.11 34.14 -13.63
CA THR A 971 16.85 33.38 -14.63
C THR A 971 16.09 32.14 -15.12
N ASP A 972 15.39 31.43 -14.22
CA ASP A 972 14.64 30.21 -14.57
C ASP A 972 13.45 30.46 -15.51
N TYR A 973 12.95 31.71 -15.58
CA TYR A 973 11.87 32.09 -16.49
C TYR A 973 12.35 32.37 -17.93
N PHE A 974 13.66 32.42 -18.17
CA PHE A 974 14.21 32.61 -19.51
C PHE A 974 14.26 31.29 -20.28
N THR A 975 13.79 31.34 -21.53
CA THR A 975 13.93 30.22 -22.48
C THR A 975 14.37 30.77 -23.82
N TYR A 976 15.34 30.11 -24.47
CA TYR A 976 15.73 30.45 -25.83
C TYR A 976 14.57 30.18 -26.80
N ASP A 977 14.44 31.03 -27.82
CA ASP A 977 13.51 30.81 -28.92
C ASP A 977 13.86 29.49 -29.64
N HIS A 978 12.87 28.83 -30.22
CA HIS A 978 13.07 27.56 -30.93
C HIS A 978 14.15 27.68 -32.02
N GLY A 979 15.13 26.77 -32.01
CA GLY A 979 16.29 26.75 -32.91
C GLY A 979 17.32 27.86 -32.66
N SER A 980 17.16 28.67 -31.61
CA SER A 980 18.01 29.82 -31.32
C SER A 980 18.99 29.57 -30.17
N TYR A 981 20.15 30.18 -30.27
CA TYR A 981 21.12 30.31 -29.16
C TYR A 981 21.47 31.77 -28.84
N THR A 982 20.85 32.71 -29.57
CA THR A 982 21.11 34.15 -29.50
C THR A 982 19.91 34.96 -29.06
N LYS A 983 18.70 34.37 -29.11
CA LYS A 983 17.44 35.05 -28.80
C LYS A 983 16.59 34.20 -27.89
N GLY A 984 15.96 34.82 -26.89
CA GLY A 984 15.01 34.16 -26.02
C GLY A 984 14.07 35.14 -25.33
N THR A 985 13.16 34.59 -24.56
CA THR A 985 12.07 35.33 -23.93
C THR A 985 11.93 34.98 -22.46
N ILE A 986 11.63 35.99 -21.63
CA ILE A 986 11.16 35.83 -20.25
C ILE A 986 9.65 36.06 -20.22
N LYS A 987 8.95 35.26 -19.42
CA LYS A 987 7.55 35.48 -19.05
C LYS A 987 7.42 35.40 -17.53
N TYR A 988 7.31 36.55 -16.88
CA TYR A 988 7.28 36.64 -15.42
C TYR A 988 5.92 37.20 -14.94
N PRO A 989 5.12 36.42 -14.18
CA PRO A 989 3.89 36.94 -13.59
C PRO A 989 4.22 37.92 -12.46
N LEU A 990 3.69 39.14 -12.54
CA LEU A 990 3.81 40.09 -11.44
C LEU A 990 3.14 39.52 -10.18
N SER A 991 3.87 39.49 -9.06
CA SER A 991 3.37 38.90 -7.82
C SER A 991 2.22 39.71 -7.23
N SER A 992 1.35 39.04 -6.47
CA SER A 992 0.25 39.70 -5.73
C SER A 992 0.73 40.60 -4.58
N GLY A 993 2.05 40.69 -4.35
CA GLY A 993 2.65 41.52 -3.32
C GLY A 993 3.05 42.93 -3.79
N ILE A 994 2.88 43.25 -5.08
CA ILE A 994 3.12 44.62 -5.59
C ILE A 994 1.81 45.43 -5.41
N GLU A 995 1.89 46.49 -4.61
CA GLU A 995 0.75 47.36 -4.30
C GLU A 995 0.19 48.05 -5.56
N PRO A 996 -1.11 48.41 -5.62
CA PRO A 996 -1.63 49.24 -6.70
C PRO A 996 -0.93 50.62 -6.74
N GLY A 997 -0.59 51.10 -7.94
CA GLY A 997 0.12 52.36 -8.11
C GLY A 997 1.06 52.36 -9.30
N ARG A 998 1.86 53.43 -9.43
CA ARG A 998 2.92 53.53 -10.45
C ARG A 998 4.17 52.82 -9.97
N HIS A 999 4.76 52.02 -10.85
CA HIS A 999 5.98 51.26 -10.61
C HIS A 999 6.95 51.45 -11.77
N SER A 1000 8.23 51.32 -11.46
CA SER A 1000 9.31 51.18 -12.43
C SER A 1000 10.01 49.86 -12.18
N VAL A 1001 10.18 49.04 -13.20
CA VAL A 1001 10.99 47.83 -13.13
C VAL A 1001 12.23 47.97 -14.01
N VAL A 1002 13.38 47.63 -13.46
CA VAL A 1002 14.64 47.51 -14.19
C VAL A 1002 14.98 46.04 -14.35
N LEU A 1003 15.15 45.57 -15.59
CA LEU A 1003 15.66 44.23 -15.86
C LEU A 1003 17.12 44.34 -16.26
N LYS A 1004 17.97 43.51 -15.64
CA LYS A 1004 19.37 43.37 -16.00
C LYS A 1004 19.68 41.96 -16.48
N ALA A 1005 20.36 41.86 -17.61
CA ALA A 1005 20.84 40.61 -18.19
C ALA A 1005 22.29 40.72 -18.64
N PHE A 1006 22.98 39.59 -18.72
CA PHE A 1006 24.37 39.46 -19.14
C PHE A 1006 24.47 38.53 -20.34
N ASP A 1007 25.41 38.80 -21.25
CA ASP A 1007 25.82 37.83 -22.25
C ASP A 1007 26.75 36.77 -21.65
N ASN A 1008 27.03 35.71 -22.40
CA ASN A 1008 27.92 34.62 -21.96
C ASN A 1008 29.39 35.04 -21.79
N LEU A 1009 29.80 36.20 -22.30
CA LEU A 1009 31.18 36.71 -22.21
C LEU A 1009 31.37 37.77 -21.10
N GLY A 1010 30.28 38.15 -20.43
CA GLY A 1010 30.22 38.97 -19.22
C GLY A 1010 29.87 40.44 -19.40
N ILE A 1011 29.39 40.89 -20.57
CA ILE A 1011 28.87 42.25 -20.74
C ILE A 1011 27.38 42.27 -20.39
N SER A 1012 26.91 43.33 -19.73
CA SER A 1012 25.48 43.50 -19.38
C SER A 1012 24.87 44.74 -20.00
N SER A 1013 23.56 44.71 -20.09
CA SER A 1013 22.69 45.85 -20.35
C SER A 1013 21.50 45.81 -19.39
N THR A 1014 20.75 46.91 -19.39
CA THR A 1014 19.50 47.03 -18.67
C THR A 1014 18.44 47.60 -19.58
N ASP A 1015 17.19 47.22 -19.33
CA ASP A 1015 16.02 47.95 -19.82
C ASP A 1015 15.19 48.42 -18.63
N THR A 1016 14.37 49.45 -18.82
CA THR A 1016 13.51 50.03 -17.77
C THR A 1016 12.11 50.22 -18.31
N LEU A 1017 11.13 49.69 -17.58
CA LEU A 1017 9.72 49.78 -17.94
C LEU A 1017 8.93 50.45 -16.81
N ASP A 1018 8.31 51.58 -17.13
CA ASP A 1018 7.36 52.28 -16.26
C ASP A 1018 5.94 51.78 -16.54
N PHE A 1019 5.20 51.42 -15.49
CA PHE A 1019 3.80 50.98 -15.61
C PHE A 1019 2.98 51.33 -14.37
N GLU A 1020 1.66 51.15 -14.45
CA GLU A 1020 0.73 51.37 -13.33
C GLU A 1020 -0.12 50.11 -13.07
N ILE A 1021 -0.13 49.63 -11.83
CA ILE A 1021 -1.04 48.55 -11.39
C ILE A 1021 -2.37 49.17 -10.99
N VAL A 1022 -3.43 48.84 -11.73
CA VAL A 1022 -4.80 49.31 -11.47
C VAL A 1022 -5.58 48.29 -10.64
N SER A 1023 -6.50 48.76 -9.80
CA SER A 1023 -7.35 47.90 -8.98
C SER A 1023 -8.34 47.09 -9.84
N ASP A 1024 -8.54 45.80 -9.53
CA ASP A 1024 -9.38 44.83 -10.27
C ASP A 1024 -10.84 45.24 -10.52
N SER A 1025 -11.35 46.28 -9.86
CA SER A 1025 -12.78 46.60 -9.80
C SER A 1025 -13.27 47.65 -10.81
N LEU A 1026 -12.43 48.15 -11.73
CA LEU A 1026 -12.84 49.17 -12.71
C LEU A 1026 -12.30 48.90 -14.12
N TYR A 1027 -13.21 48.62 -15.07
CA TYR A 1027 -12.93 48.76 -16.51
C TYR A 1027 -12.57 50.22 -16.79
N GLN A 1028 -11.33 50.48 -17.18
CA GLN A 1028 -10.89 51.84 -17.51
C GLN A 1028 -10.45 51.92 -18.97
N VAL A 1029 -10.96 52.95 -19.64
CA VAL A 1029 -10.41 53.46 -20.90
C VAL A 1029 -9.63 54.72 -20.56
N THR A 1030 -8.34 54.74 -20.85
CA THR A 1030 -7.48 55.91 -20.58
C THR A 1030 -6.71 56.36 -21.80
N ASP A 1031 -6.09 57.53 -21.71
CA ASP A 1031 -5.22 58.08 -22.76
C ASP A 1031 -5.95 58.19 -24.10
N VAL A 1032 -7.24 58.59 -24.04
CA VAL A 1032 -8.11 58.77 -25.20
C VAL A 1032 -7.79 60.11 -25.86
N PHE A 1033 -7.14 60.05 -27.01
CA PHE A 1033 -6.88 61.22 -27.85
C PHE A 1033 -6.78 60.79 -29.30
N ASN A 1034 -6.68 61.76 -30.21
CA ASN A 1034 -6.36 61.50 -31.59
C ASN A 1034 -5.04 62.16 -31.98
N PHE A 1035 -4.20 61.47 -32.76
CA PHE A 1035 -2.92 62.00 -33.23
C PHE A 1035 -2.65 61.64 -34.71
N PRO A 1036 -2.24 62.61 -35.55
CA PRO A 1036 -2.08 64.04 -35.24
C PRO A 1036 -3.44 64.75 -35.02
N ASN A 1037 -3.44 65.80 -34.19
CA ASN A 1037 -4.56 66.73 -34.03
C ASN A 1037 -4.02 68.17 -33.88
N PRO A 1038 -4.29 69.09 -34.83
CA PRO A 1038 -5.11 68.93 -36.03
C PRO A 1038 -4.44 68.03 -37.08
N PHE A 1039 -5.25 67.39 -37.94
CA PHE A 1039 -4.78 66.53 -39.04
C PHE A 1039 -5.19 67.07 -40.42
N SER A 1040 -4.47 66.65 -41.47
CA SER A 1040 -4.78 67.03 -42.86
C SER A 1040 -5.10 65.84 -43.79
N LYS A 1041 -4.65 64.63 -43.46
CA LYS A 1041 -4.83 63.40 -44.27
C LYS A 1041 -5.45 62.22 -43.51
N GLY A 1042 -5.70 62.38 -42.22
CA GLY A 1042 -6.21 61.34 -41.31
C GLY A 1042 -5.55 61.43 -39.92
N THR A 1043 -6.17 60.79 -38.94
CA THR A 1043 -5.74 60.75 -37.54
C THR A 1043 -5.95 59.34 -36.98
N ASN A 1044 -5.20 58.96 -35.94
CA ASN A 1044 -5.47 57.73 -35.19
C ASN A 1044 -6.11 58.09 -33.87
N PHE A 1045 -7.26 57.50 -33.55
CA PHE A 1045 -7.79 57.46 -32.19
C PHE A 1045 -6.98 56.45 -31.40
N VAL A 1046 -6.28 56.94 -30.38
CA VAL A 1046 -5.43 56.17 -29.48
C VAL A 1046 -6.10 56.13 -28.12
N PHE A 1047 -6.07 54.97 -27.48
CA PHE A 1047 -6.55 54.75 -26.12
C PHE A 1047 -5.92 53.47 -25.55
N GLN A 1048 -5.96 53.33 -24.23
CA GLN A 1048 -5.59 52.09 -23.54
C GLN A 1048 -6.81 51.48 -22.84
N LEU A 1049 -6.89 50.15 -22.86
CA LEU A 1049 -7.90 49.39 -22.15
C LEU A 1049 -7.28 48.53 -21.04
N SER A 1050 -7.91 48.48 -19.88
CA SER A 1050 -7.54 47.57 -18.78
C SER A 1050 -7.95 46.11 -19.00
N ASP A 1051 -8.86 45.86 -19.96
CA ASP A 1051 -9.38 44.55 -20.36
C ASP A 1051 -9.85 44.60 -21.82
N PRO A 1052 -9.96 43.47 -22.53
CA PRO A 1052 -10.64 43.44 -23.82
C PRO A 1052 -12.09 43.91 -23.68
N ALA A 1053 -12.53 44.82 -24.56
CA ALA A 1053 -13.85 45.42 -24.49
C ALA A 1053 -14.39 45.76 -25.88
N ASP A 1054 -15.72 45.71 -26.06
CA ASP A 1054 -16.37 46.25 -27.25
C ASP A 1054 -16.31 47.78 -27.22
N ILE A 1055 -15.67 48.36 -28.24
CA ILE A 1055 -15.44 49.80 -28.38
C ILE A 1055 -16.35 50.37 -29.45
N VAL A 1056 -17.01 51.48 -29.11
CA VAL A 1056 -17.75 52.32 -30.04
C VAL A 1056 -17.10 53.70 -30.08
N LEU A 1057 -16.69 54.12 -31.27
CA LEU A 1057 -16.14 55.44 -31.55
C LEU A 1057 -17.09 56.22 -32.46
N ASP A 1058 -17.62 57.31 -31.92
CA ASP A 1058 -18.47 58.25 -32.63
C ASP A 1058 -17.75 59.60 -32.75
N VAL A 1059 -17.65 60.12 -33.97
CA VAL A 1059 -17.12 61.46 -34.24
C VAL A 1059 -18.26 62.34 -34.72
N TYR A 1060 -18.44 63.47 -34.04
CA TYR A 1060 -19.46 64.45 -34.36
C TYR A 1060 -18.82 65.72 -34.92
N ASN A 1061 -19.45 66.37 -35.88
CA ASN A 1061 -19.05 67.70 -36.32
C ASN A 1061 -19.44 68.77 -35.30
N VAL A 1062 -19.03 70.02 -35.52
CA VAL A 1062 -19.31 71.16 -34.61
C VAL A 1062 -20.80 71.49 -34.44
N SER A 1063 -21.68 70.96 -35.29
CA SER A 1063 -23.14 71.10 -35.17
C SER A 1063 -23.80 69.92 -34.45
N GLY A 1064 -23.02 68.94 -34.00
CA GLY A 1064 -23.52 67.74 -33.30
C GLY A 1064 -24.04 66.63 -34.22
N PHE A 1065 -23.79 66.68 -35.54
CA PHE A 1065 -24.10 65.57 -36.42
C PHE A 1065 -22.98 64.52 -36.38
N LEU A 1066 -23.36 63.25 -36.23
CA LEU A 1066 -22.46 62.11 -36.36
C LEU A 1066 -21.92 62.06 -37.79
N ILE A 1067 -20.61 62.16 -37.95
CA ILE A 1067 -19.92 62.14 -39.24
C ILE A 1067 -19.05 60.90 -39.43
N TRP A 1068 -18.74 60.17 -38.36
CA TRP A 1068 -18.02 58.90 -38.45
C TRP A 1068 -18.37 58.00 -37.26
N HIS A 1069 -18.59 56.72 -37.50
CA HIS A 1069 -18.92 55.72 -36.50
C HIS A 1069 -18.09 54.47 -36.75
N LYS A 1070 -17.54 53.89 -35.69
CA LYS A 1070 -16.83 52.62 -35.76
C LYS A 1070 -17.06 51.81 -34.50
N THR A 1071 -17.44 50.54 -34.69
CA THR A 1071 -17.51 49.54 -33.62
C THR A 1071 -16.44 48.49 -33.84
N MET A 1072 -15.74 48.07 -32.79
CA MET A 1072 -14.76 46.99 -32.85
C MET A 1072 -14.44 46.43 -31.46
N LEU A 1073 -13.90 45.22 -31.42
CA LEU A 1073 -13.31 44.69 -30.20
C LEU A 1073 -11.93 45.36 -29.98
N GLY A 1074 -11.78 46.06 -28.86
CA GLY A 1074 -10.48 46.52 -28.38
C GLY A 1074 -9.82 45.43 -27.54
N LEU A 1075 -8.50 45.30 -27.68
CA LEU A 1075 -7.71 44.37 -26.87
C LEU A 1075 -7.21 45.07 -25.60
N GLU A 1076 -6.85 44.31 -24.58
CA GLU A 1076 -6.14 44.86 -23.42
C GLU A 1076 -4.84 45.58 -23.87
N GLY A 1077 -4.55 46.72 -23.26
CA GLY A 1077 -3.39 47.55 -23.59
C GLY A 1077 -3.66 48.62 -24.66
N PHE A 1078 -2.62 48.97 -25.43
CA PHE A 1078 -2.67 50.05 -26.41
C PHE A 1078 -3.51 49.68 -27.64
N ASN A 1079 -4.44 50.56 -27.99
CA ASN A 1079 -5.26 50.45 -29.18
C ASN A 1079 -5.10 51.72 -30.04
N SER A 1080 -5.10 51.53 -31.36
CA SER A 1080 -4.99 52.63 -32.33
C SER A 1080 -5.91 52.38 -33.53
N ILE A 1081 -6.77 53.35 -33.82
CA ILE A 1081 -7.80 53.24 -34.85
C ILE A 1081 -7.67 54.41 -35.81
N PHE A 1082 -7.28 54.11 -37.04
CA PHE A 1082 -7.18 55.10 -38.10
C PHE A 1082 -8.57 55.57 -38.58
N TRP A 1083 -8.70 56.89 -38.72
CA TRP A 1083 -9.76 57.57 -39.45
C TRP A 1083 -9.13 58.50 -40.49
N ASP A 1084 -9.59 58.43 -41.75
CA ASP A 1084 -9.06 59.22 -42.86
C ASP A 1084 -9.55 60.69 -42.85
N GLY A 1085 -10.42 61.04 -41.89
CA GLY A 1085 -10.93 62.40 -41.74
C GLY A 1085 -12.09 62.76 -42.67
N ARG A 1086 -12.68 61.78 -43.37
CA ARG A 1086 -13.84 61.98 -44.23
C ARG A 1086 -15.12 61.61 -43.49
N ASP A 1087 -16.16 62.39 -43.74
CA ASP A 1087 -17.52 62.09 -43.29
C ASP A 1087 -18.01 60.78 -43.96
N LEU A 1088 -18.93 60.08 -43.30
CA LEU A 1088 -19.60 58.85 -43.76
C LEU A 1088 -20.18 58.92 -45.17
#